data_AF-A0ABD5SQ05-F1
#
_entry.id   AF-A0ABD5SQ05-F1
#
_cell.length_a   1.000
_cell.length_b   1.000
_cell.length_c   1.000
_cell.angle_alpha   90.00
_cell.angle_beta   90.00
_cell.angle_gamma   90.00
#
_symmetry.space_group_name_H-M   'P 1'
#
loop_
_entity.id
_entity.type
_entity.pdbx_description
1 polymer ?
#
loop_
_entity_poly.entity_id
_entity_poly.type
_entity_poly.pdbx_seq_one_letter_code
_entity_poly.pdbx_strand_id
1 'polypeptide(L)'
;MVRSLEEPETTPVRALSVGSSEWIRTATAGLADEAVTVAESVPNASDLTDDRLETVDCVLTDDRDVLAAVDGTCPVVYAVDSAANESIDRLRDEGATEIVAKTTIQEPPLLTHRLRRTVEFTAMERSADHRVELYRTLIEQSSDLLIVLDEEGAVTDVSPAVERVGGFTADEMSGTNMLDYIHPDDTQRVLDEFDAVREGELGTRRTVEYTCKHADGRWYVHEAALTNRLEDDTVDGIIASIRDITEFHRIERELSESFKRVTDSFYALDADWRFTYVNDRALEELDLERSDLIGHRILDVFPEMNETPFQSAAVEAMETQESRTVEAYYEAYDAWVEARIYPSPSGISVYWRDVTERVERKRDLSERTERLQALVENVPVVLFVLDDDGTFTLSEGQGLANLGFESDEVIGRSFFDLLEDYPTVRADVRDALDGVAVNTRRRLGDRIFETSYRPIADDGTIDRVIGVANDITERVQYQEALNALHEATSHLLTVDSKGDACEYIVDIATDVLDLETVVYRFDEETNELLPAAYSPAIESTFGSPHPLQPDAGDPWQAFVDGEPTVHDDGRAARTVRDEAPDVRSGLSVPLGEHGVLVALSTEPDAYTDETVELAELFATTAEAALDRIGRSRRLRERERELKGQNRHLERLNAANEVRQEVEQLLLMADSRSEIERGVPECLSELESCSLAWFGEPDPSGNSLEPRYHAGFERGYLDAVSITTVDESAAEPAGRAARTRSPVHVENVAASVHDGEWRGEALSRNFQSAYAIPLVYDGFCYGVLSIYGEQRGAFDETLRSTLAELGETIAYAIDAVKRKNALFGNGRTEVELEVAADATLCRLAEFLGEPVTYEGATARADGAQFVFAAVEEPVDESLAAAEYTAIEGISEITTIADHEDETLLQLRVTDSFLGSITDTHGARLREFVADASGGRAIVDVPDAVEIRDVLSGISRSGPSVSMVARREGATDDRSTVNGPARSALLETFTDRQREVVQTAYHGGFFEWPRRANGEEIAGSLDISSPAFHKHVRSAERKLFAALFEGAAASEVK
;
A
#
# COMPACT_ATOMS: atom_id res chain seq x y z
N MET A 1 6.79 -21.08 -5.00
CA MET A 1 7.46 -21.11 -6.31
C MET A 1 8.04 -19.72 -6.53
N VAL A 2 9.35 -19.56 -6.35
CA VAL A 2 10.03 -18.25 -6.34
C VAL A 2 10.10 -17.73 -7.78
N ARG A 3 9.27 -16.73 -8.11
CA ARG A 3 9.50 -15.92 -9.29
C ARG A 3 10.68 -15.00 -8.99
N SER A 4 11.74 -15.16 -9.79
CA SER A 4 12.83 -14.22 -9.91
C SER A 4 12.28 -12.81 -10.01
N LEU A 5 12.71 -11.91 -9.12
CA LEU A 5 12.64 -10.48 -9.35
C LEU A 5 13.59 -10.20 -10.53
N GLU A 6 13.03 -10.19 -11.74
CA GLU A 6 13.63 -9.48 -12.85
C GLU A 6 13.68 -8.00 -12.44
N GLU A 7 14.84 -7.38 -12.59
CA GLU A 7 14.99 -5.92 -12.51
C GLU A 7 13.89 -5.29 -13.35
N PRO A 8 13.18 -4.25 -12.87
CA PRO A 8 12.18 -3.59 -13.69
C PRO A 8 12.86 -3.12 -14.97
N GLU A 9 12.39 -3.60 -16.13
CA GLU A 9 12.78 -3.05 -17.43
C GLU A 9 12.50 -1.54 -17.37
N THR A 10 13.56 -0.75 -17.19
CA THR A 10 13.46 0.70 -17.16
C THR A 10 13.10 1.14 -18.56
N THR A 11 11.83 1.51 -18.75
CA THR A 11 11.38 2.01 -20.05
C THR A 11 12.09 3.34 -20.30
N PRO A 12 12.83 3.51 -21.40
CA PRO A 12 13.59 4.73 -21.64
C PRO A 12 12.65 5.91 -21.80
N VAL A 13 12.98 7.03 -21.16
CA VAL A 13 12.16 8.26 -21.17
C VAL A 13 12.23 8.89 -22.57
N ARG A 14 11.08 9.11 -23.21
CA ARG A 14 11.02 9.76 -24.52
C ARG A 14 10.94 11.27 -24.35
N ALA A 15 12.01 11.98 -24.66
CA ALA A 15 12.07 13.44 -24.57
C ALA A 15 11.88 14.10 -25.93
N LEU A 16 11.05 15.14 -26.04
CA LEU A 16 10.92 15.97 -27.25
C LEU A 16 11.71 17.26 -27.07
N SER A 17 12.68 17.52 -27.94
CA SER A 17 13.39 18.80 -27.94
C SER A 17 12.68 19.83 -28.81
N VAL A 18 12.38 20.99 -28.24
CA VAL A 18 11.68 22.08 -28.94
C VAL A 18 12.48 23.37 -28.86
N GLY A 19 12.88 23.88 -30.02
CA GLY A 19 13.65 25.11 -30.17
C GLY A 19 14.81 24.93 -31.15
N SER A 20 15.29 26.06 -31.70
CA SER A 20 16.38 26.07 -32.69
C SER A 20 17.70 26.61 -32.15
N SER A 21 17.79 26.81 -30.83
CA SER A 21 18.96 27.38 -30.17
C SER A 21 20.16 26.43 -30.24
N GLU A 22 21.35 27.00 -30.11
CA GLU A 22 22.59 26.23 -30.03
C GLU A 22 22.59 25.32 -28.79
N TRP A 23 21.91 25.76 -27.72
CA TRP A 23 21.71 24.99 -26.51
C TRP A 23 20.86 23.74 -26.78
N ILE A 24 19.66 23.86 -27.37
CA ILE A 24 18.78 22.71 -27.67
C ILE A 24 19.51 21.65 -28.49
N ARG A 25 20.25 22.06 -29.53
CA ARG A 25 20.99 21.13 -30.39
C ARG A 25 22.08 20.39 -29.63
N THR A 26 22.79 21.10 -28.74
CA THR A 26 23.88 20.52 -27.95
C THR A 26 23.33 19.58 -26.88
N ALA A 27 22.17 19.91 -26.29
CA ALA A 27 21.53 19.11 -25.26
C ALA A 27 20.97 17.83 -25.86
N THR A 28 20.30 17.95 -27.00
CA THR A 28 19.77 16.82 -27.77
C THR A 28 20.89 15.86 -28.20
N ALA A 29 22.05 16.38 -28.60
CA ALA A 29 23.20 15.56 -28.97
C ALA A 29 23.84 14.83 -27.78
N GLY A 30 23.80 15.42 -26.58
CA GLY A 30 24.33 14.84 -25.35
C GLY A 30 23.40 13.85 -24.64
N LEU A 31 22.09 13.89 -24.92
CA LEU A 31 21.06 13.06 -24.28
C LEU A 31 20.81 11.71 -24.96
N ALA A 32 21.45 11.43 -26.10
CA ALA A 32 21.27 10.18 -26.83
C ALA A 32 22.04 9.02 -26.15
N ASP A 33 21.43 8.43 -25.11
CA ASP A 33 21.93 7.27 -24.36
C ASP A 33 20.77 6.29 -24.04
N GLU A 34 21.06 5.09 -23.52
CA GLU A 34 20.07 4.02 -23.29
C GLU A 34 18.91 4.43 -22.34
N ALA A 35 19.09 5.46 -21.50
CA ALA A 35 18.09 5.91 -20.52
C ALA A 35 17.07 6.95 -21.05
N VAL A 36 17.40 7.72 -22.09
CA VAL A 36 16.55 8.79 -22.65
C VAL A 36 16.58 8.73 -24.17
N THR A 37 15.42 8.56 -24.79
CA THR A 37 15.27 8.60 -26.24
C THR A 37 14.79 9.96 -26.68
N VAL A 38 15.62 10.72 -27.41
CA VAL A 38 15.19 12.02 -27.93
C VAL A 38 14.41 11.83 -29.23
N ALA A 39 13.13 12.22 -29.22
CA ALA A 39 12.27 12.24 -30.40
C ALA A 39 12.68 13.37 -31.39
N GLU A 40 12.17 13.32 -32.62
CA GLU A 40 12.55 14.28 -33.68
C GLU A 40 12.31 15.74 -33.25
N SER A 41 13.40 16.51 -33.20
CA SER A 41 13.42 17.89 -32.71
C SER A 41 12.52 18.81 -33.54
N VAL A 42 11.82 19.71 -32.85
CA VAL A 42 10.85 20.63 -33.46
C VAL A 42 11.36 22.07 -33.36
N PRO A 43 11.39 22.85 -34.47
CA PRO A 43 12.06 24.13 -34.48
C PRO A 43 11.29 25.27 -33.78
N ASN A 44 9.95 25.21 -33.69
CA ASN A 44 9.12 26.24 -33.10
C ASN A 44 7.96 25.65 -32.27
N ALA A 45 7.47 26.41 -31.29
CA ALA A 45 6.30 26.05 -30.48
C ALA A 45 5.02 25.81 -31.33
N SER A 46 4.87 26.49 -32.48
CA SER A 46 3.69 26.35 -33.37
C SER A 46 3.58 24.99 -34.07
N ASP A 47 4.64 24.20 -34.04
CA ASP A 47 4.72 22.89 -34.68
C ASP A 47 4.48 21.74 -33.67
N LEU A 48 4.15 22.09 -32.41
CA LEU A 48 3.65 21.16 -31.40
C LEU A 48 2.18 20.85 -31.66
N THR A 49 1.85 19.56 -31.79
CA THR A 49 0.48 19.05 -31.95
C THR A 49 0.20 18.06 -30.83
N ASP A 50 -1.05 17.96 -30.38
CA ASP A 50 -1.47 17.04 -29.30
C ASP A 50 -1.02 15.60 -29.56
N ASP A 51 -1.18 15.10 -30.80
CA ASP A 51 -0.71 13.76 -31.21
C ASP A 51 0.79 13.51 -30.94
N ARG A 52 1.64 14.55 -30.97
CA ARG A 52 3.08 14.42 -30.68
C ARG A 52 3.35 14.46 -29.18
N LEU A 53 2.62 15.29 -28.43
CA LEU A 53 2.71 15.38 -26.98
C LEU A 53 2.25 14.08 -26.29
N GLU A 54 1.28 13.36 -26.86
CA GLU A 54 0.84 12.04 -26.35
C GLU A 54 1.89 10.93 -26.57
N THR A 55 2.83 11.11 -27.49
CA THR A 55 3.85 10.10 -27.83
C THR A 55 5.17 10.27 -27.09
N VAL A 56 5.30 11.31 -26.27
CA VAL A 56 6.53 11.67 -25.55
C VAL A 56 6.25 11.87 -24.07
N ASP A 57 7.24 11.56 -23.24
CA ASP A 57 7.10 11.54 -21.80
C ASP A 57 7.52 12.88 -21.15
N CYS A 58 8.34 13.69 -21.83
CA CYS A 58 8.66 15.08 -21.44
C CYS A 58 9.07 15.96 -22.64
N VAL A 59 9.04 17.28 -22.44
CA VAL A 59 9.51 18.30 -23.40
C VAL A 59 10.73 19.04 -22.84
N LEU A 60 11.79 19.18 -23.62
CA LEU A 60 12.99 19.95 -23.31
C LEU A 60 13.02 21.21 -24.17
N THR A 61 13.05 22.39 -23.55
CA THR A 61 13.03 23.66 -24.27
C THR A 61 13.79 24.79 -23.56
N ASP A 62 14.29 25.75 -24.34
CA ASP A 62 14.72 27.06 -23.85
C ASP A 62 13.89 28.21 -24.46
N ASP A 63 12.79 27.85 -25.14
CA ASP A 63 11.84 28.77 -25.75
C ASP A 63 10.61 28.92 -24.85
N ARG A 64 10.40 30.13 -24.36
CA ARG A 64 9.30 30.44 -23.42
C ARG A 64 7.93 30.27 -24.06
N ASP A 65 7.81 30.44 -25.39
CA ASP A 65 6.54 30.29 -26.10
C ASP A 65 6.04 28.82 -26.05
N VAL A 66 6.92 27.87 -25.75
CA VAL A 66 6.58 26.44 -25.58
C VAL A 66 5.84 26.18 -24.27
N LEU A 67 6.11 26.95 -23.20
CA LEU A 67 5.45 26.78 -21.91
C LEU A 67 3.93 26.95 -22.03
N ALA A 68 3.50 27.96 -22.78
CA ALA A 68 2.09 28.22 -23.07
C ALA A 68 1.49 27.24 -24.09
N ALA A 69 2.30 26.60 -24.94
CA ALA A 69 1.83 25.68 -25.98
C ALA A 69 1.59 24.25 -25.46
N VAL A 70 2.28 23.83 -24.40
CA VAL A 70 2.12 22.49 -23.80
C VAL A 70 0.93 22.42 -22.84
N ASP A 71 0.56 23.54 -22.21
CA ASP A 71 -0.64 23.70 -21.36
C ASP A 71 -0.83 22.56 -20.34
N GLY A 72 0.27 22.10 -19.73
CA GLY A 72 0.26 21.02 -18.73
C GLY A 72 0.07 19.59 -19.26
N THR A 73 -0.05 19.40 -20.58
CA THR A 73 -0.26 18.08 -21.23
C THR A 73 0.93 17.13 -21.02
N CYS A 74 2.15 17.66 -20.93
CA CYS A 74 3.39 16.90 -20.74
C CYS A 74 4.36 17.69 -19.85
N PRO A 75 5.17 17.07 -18.99
CA PRO A 75 6.14 17.82 -18.18
C PRO A 75 7.18 18.54 -19.05
N VAL A 76 7.47 19.80 -18.71
CA VAL A 76 8.40 20.66 -19.45
C VAL A 76 9.64 20.96 -18.61
N VAL A 77 10.81 20.59 -19.12
CA VAL A 77 12.11 20.97 -18.58
C VAL A 77 12.60 22.22 -19.32
N TYR A 78 12.62 23.35 -18.62
CA TYR A 78 12.93 24.66 -19.18
C TYR A 78 14.34 25.11 -18.79
N ALA A 79 15.13 25.59 -19.77
CA ALA A 79 16.50 26.03 -19.53
C ALA A 79 16.68 27.56 -19.47
N VAL A 80 17.28 28.05 -18.38
CA VAL A 80 17.53 29.48 -18.13
C VAL A 80 19.00 29.84 -18.16
N ASP A 81 19.35 31.04 -18.65
CA ASP A 81 20.74 31.52 -18.66
C ASP A 81 21.32 31.74 -17.24
N SER A 82 20.47 32.10 -16.27
CA SER A 82 20.81 32.17 -14.84
C SER A 82 19.55 32.10 -13.98
N ALA A 83 19.49 31.15 -13.04
CA ALA A 83 18.39 31.02 -12.09
C ALA A 83 18.22 32.25 -11.15
N ALA A 84 19.22 33.15 -11.11
CA ALA A 84 19.17 34.36 -10.29
C ALA A 84 18.44 35.56 -10.96
N ASN A 85 18.26 35.54 -12.29
CA ASN A 85 17.70 36.68 -13.03
C ASN A 85 16.21 36.53 -13.38
N GLU A 86 15.67 35.31 -13.32
CA GLU A 86 14.26 35.02 -13.57
C GLU A 86 13.62 34.44 -12.30
N SER A 87 12.44 34.95 -11.93
CA SER A 87 11.70 34.41 -10.80
C SER A 87 11.24 32.99 -11.14
N ILE A 88 11.86 32.00 -10.48
CA ILE A 88 11.53 30.57 -10.59
C ILE A 88 10.01 30.35 -10.46
N ASP A 89 9.36 31.05 -9.52
CA ASP A 89 7.92 30.98 -9.29
C ASP A 89 7.10 31.38 -10.53
N ARG A 90 7.53 32.42 -11.27
CA ARG A 90 6.83 32.85 -12.50
C ARG A 90 6.95 31.85 -13.63
N LEU A 91 8.11 31.22 -13.78
CA LEU A 91 8.32 30.21 -14.82
C LEU A 91 7.51 28.94 -14.53
N ARG A 92 7.34 28.59 -13.26
CA ARG A 92 6.42 27.53 -12.82
C ARG A 92 4.96 27.88 -13.11
N ASP A 93 4.54 29.11 -12.78
CA ASP A 93 3.17 29.58 -13.09
C ASP A 93 2.87 29.58 -14.61
N GLU A 94 3.90 29.72 -15.44
CA GLU A 94 3.78 29.72 -16.90
C GLU A 94 3.80 28.30 -17.51
N GLY A 95 4.04 27.25 -16.71
CA GLY A 95 3.97 25.85 -17.14
C GLY A 95 5.29 25.07 -17.13
N ALA A 96 6.38 25.63 -16.60
CA ALA A 96 7.64 24.89 -16.47
C ALA A 96 7.59 23.93 -15.27
N THR A 97 7.76 22.63 -15.53
CA THR A 97 7.73 21.58 -14.50
C THR A 97 9.07 21.47 -13.77
N GLU A 98 10.19 21.62 -14.50
CA GLU A 98 11.54 21.65 -13.95
C GLU A 98 12.33 22.76 -14.63
N ILE A 99 13.20 23.45 -13.87
CA ILE A 99 14.02 24.55 -14.38
C ILE A 99 15.49 24.17 -14.22
N VAL A 100 16.22 24.17 -15.33
CA VAL A 100 17.65 23.85 -15.38
C VAL A 100 18.45 25.06 -15.85
N ALA A 101 19.70 25.20 -15.39
CA ALA A 101 20.56 26.24 -15.93
C ALA A 101 21.05 25.82 -17.32
N LYS A 102 21.22 26.77 -18.25
CA LYS A 102 21.79 26.46 -19.57
C LYS A 102 23.21 25.89 -19.46
N THR A 103 23.92 26.21 -18.39
CA THR A 103 25.23 25.61 -18.04
C THR A 103 25.15 24.10 -17.76
N THR A 104 23.99 23.57 -17.36
CA THR A 104 23.77 22.12 -17.13
C THR A 104 24.05 21.27 -18.37
N ILE A 105 24.07 21.87 -19.56
CA ILE A 105 24.46 21.20 -20.82
C ILE A 105 25.93 20.76 -20.86
N GLN A 106 26.78 21.38 -20.05
CA GLN A 106 28.18 20.99 -19.88
C GLN A 106 28.30 19.66 -19.11
N GLU A 107 27.21 19.19 -18.52
CA GLU A 107 27.10 17.96 -17.74
C GLU A 107 25.89 17.12 -18.22
N PRO A 108 25.96 16.45 -19.40
CA PRO A 108 24.86 15.67 -19.97
C PRO A 108 24.20 14.64 -19.03
N PRO A 109 24.95 13.92 -18.16
CA PRO A 109 24.34 12.97 -17.20
C PRO A 109 23.41 13.65 -16.19
N LEU A 110 23.72 14.88 -15.77
CA LEU A 110 22.89 15.65 -14.85
C LEU A 110 21.56 16.05 -15.52
N LEU A 111 21.61 16.42 -16.81
CA LEU A 111 20.42 16.71 -17.59
C LEU A 111 19.54 15.46 -17.79
N THR A 112 20.15 14.29 -18.07
CA THR A 112 19.47 12.99 -18.14
C THR A 112 18.76 12.64 -16.83
N HIS A 113 19.44 12.78 -15.69
CA HIS A 113 18.87 12.51 -14.37
C HIS A 113 17.68 13.44 -14.08
N ARG A 114 17.80 14.74 -14.40
CA ARG A 114 16.73 15.73 -14.22
C ARG A 114 15.49 15.37 -15.03
N LEU A 115 15.66 15.04 -16.32
CA LEU A 115 14.55 14.62 -17.19
C LEU A 115 13.80 13.40 -16.63
N ARG A 116 14.53 12.36 -16.18
CA ARG A 116 13.91 11.15 -15.64
C ARG A 116 13.11 11.43 -14.36
N ARG A 117 13.70 12.20 -13.45
CA ARG A 117 13.06 12.58 -12.18
C ARG A 117 11.76 13.38 -12.41
N THR A 118 11.77 14.31 -13.35
CA THR A 118 10.58 15.12 -13.67
C THR A 118 9.45 14.24 -14.21
N VAL A 119 9.75 13.25 -15.05
CA VAL A 119 8.74 12.31 -15.59
C VAL A 119 8.16 11.41 -14.51
N GLU A 120 9.00 10.80 -13.67
CA GLU A 120 8.55 9.93 -12.57
C GLU A 120 7.67 10.69 -11.57
N PHE A 121 8.07 11.90 -11.18
CA PHE A 121 7.32 12.72 -10.24
C PHE A 121 5.95 13.13 -10.81
N THR A 122 5.92 13.60 -12.07
CA THR A 122 4.67 14.05 -12.71
C THR A 122 3.72 12.87 -12.98
N ALA A 123 4.24 11.68 -13.26
CA ALA A 123 3.43 10.47 -13.40
C ALA A 123 2.77 10.05 -12.07
N MET A 124 3.47 10.21 -10.95
CA MET A 124 2.90 9.96 -9.62
C MET A 124 1.80 10.96 -9.26
N GLU A 125 2.03 12.24 -9.54
CA GLU A 125 1.06 13.32 -9.26
C GLU A 125 -0.22 13.14 -10.10
N ARG A 126 -0.08 12.88 -11.42
CA ARG A 126 -1.23 12.56 -12.29
C ARG A 126 -1.99 11.30 -11.88
N SER A 127 -1.31 10.31 -11.33
CA SER A 127 -1.95 9.09 -10.79
C SER A 127 -2.75 9.37 -9.52
N ALA A 128 -2.32 10.35 -8.71
CA ALA A 128 -3.08 10.81 -7.56
C ALA A 128 -4.32 11.61 -8.02
N ASP A 129 -4.15 12.55 -8.95
CA ASP A 129 -5.24 13.35 -9.51
C ASP A 129 -6.29 12.48 -10.21
N HIS A 130 -5.86 11.47 -10.98
CA HIS A 130 -6.79 10.54 -11.65
C HIS A 130 -7.61 9.72 -10.65
N ARG A 131 -7.05 9.36 -9.49
CA ARG A 131 -7.81 8.69 -8.42
C ARG A 131 -8.83 9.63 -7.78
N VAL A 132 -8.47 10.89 -7.56
CA VAL A 132 -9.40 11.92 -7.05
C VAL A 132 -10.53 12.16 -8.05
N GLU A 133 -10.23 12.27 -9.34
CA GLU A 133 -11.22 12.46 -10.42
C GLU A 133 -12.13 11.22 -10.57
N LEU A 134 -11.58 10.02 -10.42
CA LEU A 134 -12.35 8.77 -10.41
C LEU A 134 -13.30 8.73 -9.22
N TYR A 135 -12.85 9.07 -8.02
CA TYR A 135 -13.71 9.13 -6.83
C TYR A 135 -14.79 10.21 -6.96
N ARG A 136 -14.45 11.39 -7.50
CA ARG A 136 -15.42 12.45 -7.81
C ARG A 136 -16.49 11.96 -8.80
N THR A 137 -16.07 11.32 -9.89
CA THR A 137 -16.98 10.77 -10.90
C THR A 137 -17.90 9.69 -10.31
N LEU A 138 -17.38 8.81 -9.44
CA LEU A 138 -18.18 7.79 -8.76
C LEU A 138 -19.23 8.41 -7.82
N ILE A 139 -18.88 9.49 -7.11
CA ILE A 139 -19.82 10.24 -6.25
C ILE A 139 -20.88 10.97 -7.09
N GLU A 140 -20.50 11.57 -8.21
CA GLU A 140 -21.42 12.26 -9.14
C GLU A 140 -22.41 11.30 -9.81
N GLN A 141 -21.97 10.08 -10.11
CA GLN A 141 -22.79 9.05 -10.75
C GLN A 141 -23.60 8.18 -9.77
N SER A 142 -23.45 8.38 -8.46
CA SER A 142 -24.24 7.67 -7.46
C SER A 142 -25.75 7.88 -7.69
N SER A 143 -26.53 6.81 -7.50
CA SER A 143 -28.00 6.86 -7.49
C SER A 143 -28.55 7.50 -6.21
N ASP A 144 -27.75 7.44 -5.14
CA ASP A 144 -28.15 7.85 -3.80
C ASP A 144 -27.67 9.27 -3.54
N LEU A 145 -28.51 10.06 -2.87
CA LEU A 145 -28.19 11.41 -2.43
C LEU A 145 -27.27 11.35 -1.21
N LEU A 146 -26.06 11.91 -1.32
CA LEU A 146 -25.11 11.95 -0.22
C LEU A 146 -25.06 13.37 0.34
N ILE A 147 -25.19 13.50 1.66
CA ILE A 147 -25.17 14.77 2.38
C ILE A 147 -24.21 14.65 3.56
N VAL A 148 -23.41 15.68 3.82
CA VAL A 148 -22.61 15.81 5.04
C VAL A 148 -23.29 16.84 5.95
N LEU A 149 -23.44 16.49 7.22
CA LEU A 149 -24.07 17.29 8.25
C LEU A 149 -23.05 17.65 9.33
N ASP A 150 -23.09 18.86 9.86
CA ASP A 150 -22.32 19.24 11.05
C ASP A 150 -22.95 18.69 12.35
N GLU A 151 -22.32 18.98 13.50
CA GLU A 151 -22.80 18.55 14.82
C GLU A 151 -24.22 19.07 15.13
N GLU A 152 -24.60 20.21 14.56
CA GLU A 152 -25.92 20.85 14.71
C GLU A 152 -26.96 20.42 13.65
N GLY A 153 -26.59 19.55 12.71
CA GLY A 153 -27.48 19.04 11.65
C GLY A 153 -27.70 20.02 10.49
N ALA A 154 -26.81 21.00 10.31
CA ALA A 154 -26.77 21.83 9.11
C ALA A 154 -25.98 21.12 7.99
N VAL A 155 -26.45 21.28 6.76
CA VAL A 155 -25.83 20.68 5.58
C VAL A 155 -24.53 21.41 5.26
N THR A 156 -23.38 20.76 5.42
CA THR A 156 -22.07 21.34 5.08
C THR A 156 -21.71 21.06 3.62
N ASP A 157 -22.00 19.85 3.15
CA ASP A 157 -21.69 19.41 1.79
C ASP A 157 -22.79 18.49 1.24
N VAL A 158 -22.95 18.46 -0.08
CA VAL A 158 -24.03 17.71 -0.74
C VAL A 158 -23.61 17.25 -2.13
N SER A 159 -23.90 15.99 -2.46
CA SER A 159 -23.59 15.45 -3.77
C SER A 159 -24.48 16.06 -4.87
N PRO A 160 -23.98 16.18 -6.12
CA PRO A 160 -24.77 16.69 -7.24
C PRO A 160 -26.04 15.89 -7.57
N ALA A 161 -26.20 14.69 -6.99
CA ALA A 161 -27.44 13.93 -7.06
C ALA A 161 -28.64 14.67 -6.43
N VAL A 162 -28.42 15.70 -5.60
CA VAL A 162 -29.47 16.52 -4.98
C VAL A 162 -30.39 17.20 -6.00
N GLU A 163 -29.86 17.63 -7.13
CA GLU A 163 -30.65 18.25 -8.19
C GLU A 163 -31.58 17.23 -8.87
N ARG A 164 -31.12 15.97 -8.99
CA ARG A 164 -31.89 14.89 -9.62
C ARG A 164 -32.93 14.28 -8.68
N VAL A 165 -32.57 14.09 -7.40
CA VAL A 165 -33.39 13.37 -6.40
C VAL A 165 -34.25 14.32 -5.58
N GLY A 166 -33.69 15.45 -5.13
CA GLY A 166 -34.40 16.44 -4.29
C GLY A 166 -34.95 17.66 -5.05
N GLY A 167 -34.45 17.92 -6.26
CA GLY A 167 -34.85 19.05 -7.10
C GLY A 167 -34.33 20.41 -6.65
N PHE A 168 -33.46 20.44 -5.63
CA PHE A 168 -32.76 21.62 -5.13
C PHE A 168 -31.36 21.69 -5.73
N THR A 169 -30.84 22.89 -5.95
CA THR A 169 -29.43 23.07 -6.27
C THR A 169 -28.56 22.86 -5.02
N ALA A 170 -27.31 22.42 -5.20
CA ALA A 170 -26.38 22.24 -4.09
C ALA A 170 -26.25 23.53 -3.23
N ASP A 171 -26.14 24.68 -3.89
CA ASP A 171 -26.05 26.00 -3.25
C ASP A 171 -27.30 26.39 -2.42
N GLU A 172 -28.48 25.89 -2.78
CA GLU A 172 -29.72 26.15 -2.03
C GLU A 172 -29.81 25.30 -0.76
N MET A 173 -29.20 24.11 -0.77
CA MET A 173 -29.26 23.16 0.34
C MET A 173 -28.11 23.34 1.33
N SER A 174 -26.92 23.69 0.86
CA SER A 174 -25.76 23.98 1.71
C SER A 174 -26.04 25.13 2.69
N GLY A 175 -25.75 24.89 3.97
CA GLY A 175 -25.95 25.83 5.08
C GLY A 175 -27.38 25.88 5.63
N THR A 176 -28.31 25.09 5.09
CA THR A 176 -29.67 24.95 5.66
C THR A 176 -29.75 23.79 6.64
N ASN A 177 -30.70 23.83 7.57
CA ASN A 177 -30.88 22.75 8.54
C ASN A 177 -31.68 21.62 7.91
N MET A 178 -31.25 20.37 8.11
CA MET A 178 -31.91 19.21 7.49
C MET A 178 -33.40 19.11 7.85
N LEU A 179 -33.78 19.57 9.06
CA LEU A 179 -35.15 19.45 9.57
C LEU A 179 -36.15 20.34 8.82
N ASP A 180 -35.70 21.40 8.15
CA ASP A 180 -36.56 22.31 7.38
C ASP A 180 -37.24 21.62 6.18
N TYR A 181 -36.67 20.50 5.73
CA TYR A 181 -37.15 19.71 4.60
C TYR A 181 -37.95 18.48 5.03
N ILE A 182 -37.97 18.15 6.32
CA ILE A 182 -38.62 16.94 6.85
C ILE A 182 -40.07 17.26 7.24
N HIS A 183 -40.97 16.31 7.03
CA HIS A 183 -42.37 16.46 7.43
C HIS A 183 -42.48 16.57 8.97
N PRO A 184 -43.33 17.47 9.52
CA PRO A 184 -43.45 17.69 10.96
C PRO A 184 -43.73 16.43 11.80
N ASP A 185 -44.42 15.45 11.23
CA ASP A 185 -44.74 14.18 11.91
C ASP A 185 -43.51 13.27 12.06
N ASP A 186 -42.51 13.42 11.18
CA ASP A 186 -41.29 12.61 11.17
C ASP A 186 -40.10 13.30 11.86
N THR A 187 -40.20 14.61 12.13
CA THR A 187 -39.11 15.43 12.68
C THR A 187 -38.54 14.86 13.98
N GLN A 188 -39.39 14.43 14.93
CA GLN A 188 -38.90 13.91 16.22
C GLN A 188 -38.14 12.60 16.04
N ARG A 189 -38.64 11.70 15.19
CA ARG A 189 -38.02 10.40 14.93
C ARG A 189 -36.64 10.57 14.27
N VAL A 190 -36.53 11.48 13.31
CA VAL A 190 -35.24 11.74 12.65
C VAL A 190 -34.25 12.40 13.61
N LEU A 191 -34.72 13.31 14.48
CA LEU A 191 -33.89 13.90 15.53
C LEU A 191 -33.35 12.85 16.51
N ASP A 192 -34.20 11.93 16.98
CA ASP A 192 -33.80 10.90 17.93
C ASP A 192 -32.71 9.99 17.34
N GLU A 193 -32.84 9.60 16.06
CA GLU A 193 -31.82 8.80 15.36
C GLU A 193 -30.55 9.60 15.06
N PHE A 194 -30.66 10.89 14.72
CA PHE A 194 -29.51 11.77 14.53
C PHE A 194 -28.70 11.94 15.81
N ASP A 195 -29.37 12.22 16.93
CA ASP A 195 -28.72 12.32 18.24
C ASP A 195 -28.08 10.99 18.66
N ALA A 196 -28.73 9.86 18.39
CA ALA A 196 -28.16 8.54 18.67
C ALA A 196 -26.89 8.25 17.84
N VAL A 197 -26.78 8.77 16.63
CA VAL A 197 -25.56 8.68 15.80
C VAL A 197 -24.49 9.63 16.31
N ARG A 198 -24.87 10.88 16.62
CA ARG A 198 -23.98 11.93 17.12
C ARG A 198 -23.30 11.55 18.44
N GLU A 199 -24.05 10.95 19.37
CA GLU A 199 -23.56 10.52 20.69
C GLU A 199 -22.85 9.16 20.66
N GLY A 200 -22.89 8.45 19.53
CA GLY A 200 -22.20 7.18 19.32
C GLY A 200 -20.70 7.34 19.04
N GLU A 201 -19.96 6.23 19.09
CA GLU A 201 -18.54 6.19 18.70
C GLU A 201 -18.36 6.45 17.20
N LEU A 202 -17.14 6.85 16.79
CA LEU A 202 -16.77 7.02 15.37
C LEU A 202 -17.16 5.76 14.57
N GLY A 203 -17.93 5.95 13.49
CA GLY A 203 -18.44 4.87 12.65
C GLY A 203 -19.80 4.29 13.06
N THR A 204 -20.44 4.79 14.12
CA THR A 204 -21.84 4.45 14.46
C THR A 204 -22.76 4.73 13.28
N ARG A 205 -23.64 3.76 12.96
CA ARG A 205 -24.58 3.84 11.84
C ARG A 205 -26.03 3.62 12.28
N ARG A 206 -26.95 4.45 11.80
CA ARG A 206 -28.41 4.29 11.97
C ARG A 206 -29.13 4.49 10.64
N THR A 207 -30.33 3.92 10.52
CA THR A 207 -31.19 4.08 9.36
C THR A 207 -32.55 4.60 9.77
N VAL A 208 -33.12 5.52 9.00
CA VAL A 208 -34.43 6.12 9.28
C VAL A 208 -35.18 6.40 7.99
N GLU A 209 -36.45 5.99 7.94
CA GLU A 209 -37.38 6.40 6.89
C GLU A 209 -38.14 7.64 7.32
N TYR A 210 -38.27 8.61 6.43
CA TYR A 210 -38.95 9.87 6.71
C TYR A 210 -39.53 10.48 5.44
N THR A 211 -40.55 11.29 5.63
CA THR A 211 -41.17 12.04 4.54
C THR A 211 -40.47 13.39 4.41
N CYS A 212 -40.05 13.76 3.20
CA CYS A 212 -39.38 15.02 2.93
C CYS A 212 -40.09 15.82 1.83
N LYS A 213 -39.89 17.14 1.87
CA LYS A 213 -40.46 18.08 0.91
C LYS A 213 -39.51 18.24 -0.27
N HIS A 214 -39.96 17.81 -1.44
CA HIS A 214 -39.24 18.00 -2.68
C HIS A 214 -39.45 19.44 -3.22
N ALA A 215 -38.54 19.92 -4.08
CA ALA A 215 -38.55 21.29 -4.61
C ALA A 215 -39.83 21.63 -5.41
N ASP A 216 -40.50 20.63 -5.99
CA ASP A 216 -41.80 20.79 -6.67
C ASP A 216 -43.00 20.98 -5.70
N GLY A 217 -42.74 20.92 -4.40
CA GLY A 217 -43.72 21.11 -3.32
C GLY A 217 -44.49 19.85 -2.93
N ARG A 218 -44.15 18.68 -3.48
CA ARG A 218 -44.73 17.39 -3.08
C ARG A 218 -43.92 16.73 -1.98
N TRP A 219 -44.55 15.78 -1.31
CA TRP A 219 -43.94 14.97 -0.27
C TRP A 219 -43.45 13.67 -0.87
N TYR A 220 -42.19 13.36 -0.61
CA TYR A 220 -41.49 12.14 -1.02
C TYR A 220 -41.13 11.33 0.22
N VAL A 221 -41.07 10.02 0.09
CA VAL A 221 -40.65 9.13 1.19
C VAL A 221 -39.21 8.73 0.92
N HIS A 222 -38.32 9.06 1.85
CA HIS A 222 -36.89 8.79 1.77
C HIS A 222 -36.45 7.84 2.87
N GLU A 223 -35.49 6.98 2.55
CA GLU A 223 -34.72 6.20 3.52
C GLU A 223 -33.32 6.82 3.64
N ALA A 224 -32.89 7.21 4.84
CA ALA A 224 -31.55 7.71 5.11
C ALA A 224 -30.74 6.76 5.99
N ALA A 225 -29.48 6.54 5.62
CA ALA A 225 -28.46 5.92 6.45
C ALA A 225 -27.46 6.98 6.94
N LEU A 226 -27.43 7.22 8.25
CA LEU A 226 -26.58 8.18 8.94
C LEU A 226 -25.34 7.48 9.51
N THR A 227 -24.14 8.03 9.31
CA THR A 227 -22.87 7.49 9.82
C THR A 227 -22.03 8.57 10.50
N ASN A 228 -21.62 8.36 11.75
CA ASN A 228 -20.82 9.32 12.52
C ASN A 228 -19.35 9.37 12.04
N ARG A 229 -18.88 10.56 11.64
CA ARG A 229 -17.48 10.89 11.29
C ARG A 229 -17.01 12.21 11.93
N LEU A 230 -17.59 12.62 13.06
CA LEU A 230 -17.25 13.88 13.73
C LEU A 230 -15.81 13.93 14.29
N GLU A 231 -15.21 12.78 14.60
CA GLU A 231 -13.79 12.71 15.06
C GLU A 231 -12.82 12.33 13.92
N ASP A 232 -13.23 12.45 12.65
CA ASP A 232 -12.40 12.16 11.46
C ASP A 232 -11.79 13.46 10.92
N ASP A 233 -10.45 13.56 10.87
CA ASP A 233 -9.70 14.73 10.40
C ASP A 233 -10.06 15.16 8.95
N THR A 234 -10.71 14.30 8.18
CA THR A 234 -11.05 14.55 6.77
C THR A 234 -12.48 15.02 6.56
N VAL A 235 -13.43 14.49 7.33
CA VAL A 235 -14.88 14.71 7.11
C VAL A 235 -15.49 15.63 8.15
N ASP A 236 -15.07 15.51 9.42
CA ASP A 236 -15.52 16.36 10.54
C ASP A 236 -17.05 16.56 10.56
N GLY A 237 -17.83 15.47 10.44
CA GLY A 237 -19.28 15.54 10.25
C GLY A 237 -20.02 14.19 10.27
N ILE A 238 -21.34 14.20 10.06
CA ILE A 238 -22.18 13.01 9.92
C ILE A 238 -22.55 12.84 8.45
N ILE A 239 -22.25 11.68 7.86
CA ILE A 239 -22.58 11.37 6.46
C ILE A 239 -23.96 10.73 6.41
N ALA A 240 -24.86 11.29 5.59
CA ALA A 240 -26.18 10.76 5.28
C ALA A 240 -26.25 10.27 3.84
N SER A 241 -26.57 8.99 3.62
CA SER A 241 -26.90 8.42 2.31
C SER A 241 -28.41 8.23 2.20
N ILE A 242 -29.04 8.85 1.21
CA ILE A 242 -30.49 9.02 1.13
C ILE A 242 -31.02 8.43 -0.18
N ARG A 243 -32.05 7.59 -0.08
CA ARG A 243 -32.70 6.91 -1.21
C ARG A 243 -34.18 7.27 -1.29
N ASP A 244 -34.66 7.61 -2.48
CA ASP A 244 -36.09 7.86 -2.74
C ASP A 244 -36.86 6.56 -2.95
N ILE A 245 -37.88 6.33 -2.12
CA ILE A 245 -38.77 5.15 -2.14
C ILE A 245 -40.24 5.53 -2.41
N THR A 246 -40.50 6.72 -2.97
CA THR A 246 -41.86 7.26 -3.19
C THR A 246 -42.69 6.46 -4.21
N GLU A 247 -42.10 6.06 -5.34
CA GLU A 247 -42.79 5.28 -6.37
C GLU A 247 -43.22 3.89 -5.86
N PHE A 248 -42.41 3.31 -4.97
CA PHE A 248 -42.72 2.03 -4.32
C PHE A 248 -44.03 2.14 -3.52
N HIS A 249 -44.17 3.17 -2.67
CA HIS A 249 -45.39 3.38 -1.89
C HIS A 249 -46.60 3.86 -2.71
N ARG A 250 -46.41 4.59 -3.82
CA ARG A 250 -47.53 5.06 -4.67
C ARG A 250 -48.25 3.90 -5.37
N ILE A 251 -47.49 2.96 -5.93
CA ILE A 251 -48.02 1.79 -6.63
C ILE A 251 -48.75 0.86 -5.66
N GLU A 252 -48.18 0.67 -4.46
CA GLU A 252 -48.80 -0.10 -3.37
C GLU A 252 -50.18 0.45 -2.98
N ARG A 253 -50.32 1.78 -2.92
CA ARG A 253 -51.56 2.45 -2.49
C ARG A 253 -52.69 2.41 -3.52
N GLU A 254 -52.41 2.61 -4.81
CA GLU A 254 -53.43 2.59 -5.89
C GLU A 254 -54.01 1.18 -6.12
N LEU A 255 -53.20 0.14 -5.94
CA LEU A 255 -53.64 -1.26 -5.98
C LEU A 255 -54.45 -1.64 -4.71
N SER A 256 -54.17 -1.00 -3.58
CA SER A 256 -54.91 -1.14 -2.31
C SER A 256 -56.36 -0.65 -2.41
N GLU A 257 -56.58 0.55 -2.94
CA GLU A 257 -57.90 1.20 -2.92
C GLU A 257 -58.94 0.61 -3.89
N SER A 258 -58.51 0.00 -5.00
CA SER A 258 -59.42 -0.42 -6.08
C SER A 258 -60.28 -1.64 -5.74
N PHE A 259 -59.84 -2.51 -4.81
CA PHE A 259 -60.61 -3.72 -4.47
C PHE A 259 -61.14 -3.75 -3.04
N LYS A 260 -60.82 -2.74 -2.22
CA LYS A 260 -61.52 -2.42 -0.96
C LYS A 260 -63.05 -2.22 -1.08
N ARG A 261 -63.66 -2.29 -2.28
CA ARG A 261 -65.08 -1.98 -2.55
C ARG A 261 -65.99 -3.17 -2.95
N VAL A 262 -65.51 -4.43 -2.96
CA VAL A 262 -66.31 -5.63 -3.29
C VAL A 262 -66.75 -6.36 -2.01
N THR A 263 -68.02 -6.83 -1.94
CA THR A 263 -68.63 -7.39 -0.70
C THR A 263 -68.38 -8.88 -0.49
N ASP A 264 -67.98 -9.62 -1.52
CA ASP A 264 -67.53 -11.01 -1.45
C ASP A 264 -66.00 -11.06 -1.41
N SER A 265 -65.44 -12.10 -0.79
CA SER A 265 -64.00 -12.35 -0.80
C SER A 265 -63.54 -12.76 -2.20
N PHE A 266 -62.48 -12.10 -2.67
CA PHE A 266 -62.08 -12.11 -4.07
C PHE A 266 -60.56 -12.14 -4.24
N TYR A 267 -60.10 -13.00 -5.15
CA TYR A 267 -58.73 -13.00 -5.65
C TYR A 267 -58.69 -13.29 -7.16
N ALA A 268 -57.61 -12.86 -7.80
CA ALA A 268 -57.33 -13.10 -9.20
C ALA A 268 -55.94 -13.72 -9.39
N LEU A 269 -55.84 -14.65 -10.34
CA LEU A 269 -54.61 -15.35 -10.70
C LEU A 269 -54.27 -15.14 -12.18
N ASP A 270 -53.00 -15.19 -12.54
CA ASP A 270 -52.54 -15.21 -13.94
C ASP A 270 -52.61 -16.62 -14.56
N ALA A 271 -52.19 -16.75 -15.83
CA ALA A 271 -52.23 -18.01 -16.58
C ALA A 271 -51.27 -19.08 -16.03
N ASP A 272 -50.26 -18.69 -15.25
CA ASP A 272 -49.36 -19.58 -14.51
C ASP A 272 -49.86 -19.88 -13.10
N TRP A 273 -51.10 -19.47 -12.79
CA TRP A 273 -51.80 -19.62 -11.53
C TRP A 273 -51.30 -18.72 -10.41
N ARG A 274 -50.53 -17.65 -10.67
CA ARG A 274 -50.04 -16.71 -9.65
C ARG A 274 -51.05 -15.65 -9.26
N PHE A 275 -51.21 -15.43 -7.96
CA PHE A 275 -52.00 -14.35 -7.39
C PHE A 275 -51.51 -13.01 -7.91
N THR A 276 -52.34 -12.36 -8.70
CA THR A 276 -52.07 -10.99 -9.16
C THR A 276 -52.82 -9.98 -8.32
N TYR A 277 -53.85 -10.43 -7.61
CA TYR A 277 -54.66 -9.56 -6.79
C TYR A 277 -55.46 -10.27 -5.68
N VAL A 278 -55.54 -9.68 -4.49
CA VAL A 278 -56.46 -10.07 -3.39
C VAL A 278 -57.05 -8.85 -2.69
N ASN A 279 -58.37 -8.83 -2.44
CA ASN A 279 -59.06 -7.67 -1.85
C ASN A 279 -59.09 -7.70 -0.33
N ASP A 280 -59.24 -6.53 0.30
CA ASP A 280 -59.28 -6.42 1.77
C ASP A 280 -60.33 -7.28 2.44
N ARG A 281 -61.47 -7.54 1.79
CA ARG A 281 -62.47 -8.45 2.34
C ARG A 281 -61.97 -9.89 2.42
N ALA A 282 -61.27 -10.35 1.38
CA ALA A 282 -60.56 -11.61 1.39
C ALA A 282 -59.40 -11.60 2.36
N LEU A 283 -58.63 -10.52 2.47
CA LEU A 283 -57.53 -10.41 3.44
C LEU A 283 -58.05 -10.43 4.89
N GLU A 284 -59.19 -9.79 5.18
CA GLU A 284 -59.88 -9.81 6.47
C GLU A 284 -60.55 -11.17 6.76
N GLU A 285 -61.05 -11.88 5.74
CA GLU A 285 -61.58 -13.25 5.92
C GLU A 285 -60.46 -14.30 5.97
N LEU A 286 -59.34 -14.11 5.25
CA LEU A 286 -58.19 -15.04 5.16
C LEU A 286 -57.19 -14.78 6.28
N ASP A 287 -57.33 -13.62 6.95
CA ASP A 287 -56.39 -13.04 7.91
C ASP A 287 -54.94 -13.05 7.41
N LEU A 288 -54.80 -12.84 6.09
CA LEU A 288 -53.52 -12.82 5.41
C LEU A 288 -53.21 -11.40 5.01
N GLU A 289 -51.94 -11.03 5.17
CA GLU A 289 -51.47 -9.79 4.62
C GLU A 289 -51.30 -9.91 3.12
N ARG A 290 -51.53 -8.78 2.44
CA ARG A 290 -51.55 -8.70 0.99
C ARG A 290 -50.22 -9.12 0.35
N SER A 291 -49.08 -8.97 1.05
CA SER A 291 -47.72 -9.33 0.61
C SER A 291 -47.54 -10.83 0.38
N ASP A 292 -48.26 -11.65 1.13
CA ASP A 292 -48.04 -13.10 1.17
C ASP A 292 -48.78 -13.83 0.06
N LEU A 293 -49.61 -13.08 -0.67
CA LEU A 293 -50.47 -13.60 -1.70
C LEU A 293 -49.96 -13.18 -3.08
N ILE A 294 -49.76 -11.88 -3.31
CA ILE A 294 -49.42 -11.34 -4.63
C ILE A 294 -48.06 -11.89 -5.16
N GLY A 295 -48.04 -12.49 -6.35
CA GLY A 295 -46.87 -13.01 -7.09
C GLY A 295 -46.65 -14.52 -6.97
N HIS A 296 -47.26 -15.17 -5.99
CA HIS A 296 -47.10 -16.60 -5.73
C HIS A 296 -48.20 -17.41 -6.39
N ARG A 297 -47.92 -18.62 -6.88
CA ARG A 297 -48.96 -19.48 -7.48
C ARG A 297 -50.01 -19.79 -6.42
N ILE A 298 -51.25 -19.98 -6.83
CA ILE A 298 -52.32 -20.31 -5.90
C ILE A 298 -52.04 -21.60 -5.19
N LEU A 299 -51.41 -22.54 -5.88
CA LEU A 299 -50.93 -23.79 -5.33
C LEU A 299 -49.62 -23.63 -4.57
N ASP A 300 -49.08 -22.41 -4.47
CA ASP A 300 -47.88 -22.11 -3.72
C ASP A 300 -48.23 -21.34 -2.44
N VAL A 301 -49.23 -20.45 -2.47
CA VAL A 301 -49.75 -19.81 -1.25
C VAL A 301 -50.81 -20.67 -0.58
N PHE A 302 -51.63 -21.32 -1.42
CA PHE A 302 -52.58 -22.33 -1.00
C PHE A 302 -52.27 -23.62 -1.76
N PRO A 303 -51.12 -24.28 -1.48
CA PRO A 303 -50.81 -25.64 -1.96
C PRO A 303 -51.86 -26.64 -1.53
N GLU A 304 -52.58 -26.26 -0.51
CA GLU A 304 -53.74 -26.91 0.06
C GLU A 304 -54.92 -26.94 -0.89
N MET A 305 -54.98 -26.03 -1.87
CA MET A 305 -55.92 -26.18 -2.97
C MET A 305 -55.52 -27.31 -3.92
N ASN A 306 -54.27 -27.76 -3.95
CA ASN A 306 -53.81 -28.82 -4.83
C ASN A 306 -54.57 -30.13 -4.54
N GLU A 307 -55.04 -30.77 -5.59
CA GLU A 307 -55.92 -31.93 -5.61
C GLU A 307 -57.28 -31.75 -4.90
N THR A 308 -57.68 -30.52 -4.58
CA THR A 308 -59.01 -30.25 -4.03
C THR A 308 -60.09 -30.17 -5.11
N PRO A 309 -61.38 -30.30 -4.72
CA PRO A 309 -62.49 -30.00 -5.61
C PRO A 309 -62.44 -28.56 -6.17
N PHE A 310 -61.80 -27.64 -5.45
CA PHE A 310 -61.63 -26.25 -5.85
C PHE A 310 -60.58 -26.08 -6.95
N GLN A 311 -59.39 -26.69 -6.82
CA GLN A 311 -58.40 -26.68 -7.92
C GLN A 311 -58.88 -27.49 -9.12
N SER A 312 -59.47 -28.66 -8.92
CA SER A 312 -59.99 -29.47 -10.04
C SER A 312 -61.04 -28.70 -10.85
N ALA A 313 -61.96 -28.00 -10.17
CA ALA A 313 -62.92 -27.12 -10.82
C ALA A 313 -62.28 -25.88 -11.48
N ALA A 314 -61.16 -25.40 -10.93
CA ALA A 314 -60.41 -24.28 -11.49
C ALA A 314 -59.66 -24.68 -12.78
N VAL A 315 -58.94 -25.80 -12.75
CA VAL A 315 -58.22 -26.36 -13.92
C VAL A 315 -59.22 -26.70 -15.04
N GLU A 316 -60.35 -27.35 -14.72
CA GLU A 316 -61.39 -27.67 -15.71
C GLU A 316 -62.04 -26.40 -16.30
N ALA A 317 -62.25 -25.35 -15.50
CA ALA A 317 -62.73 -24.05 -15.98
C ALA A 317 -61.72 -23.36 -16.91
N MET A 318 -60.42 -23.45 -16.62
CA MET A 318 -59.36 -22.87 -17.45
C MET A 318 -59.19 -23.63 -18.79
N GLU A 319 -59.32 -24.96 -18.79
CA GLU A 319 -59.28 -25.79 -20.01
C GLU A 319 -60.51 -25.60 -20.91
N THR A 320 -61.71 -25.47 -20.33
CA THR A 320 -62.97 -25.34 -21.08
C THR A 320 -63.36 -23.90 -21.40
N GLN A 321 -62.74 -22.92 -20.73
CA GLN A 321 -63.06 -21.48 -20.78
C GLN A 321 -64.54 -21.16 -20.43
N GLU A 322 -65.19 -22.04 -19.65
CA GLU A 322 -66.55 -21.85 -19.12
C GLU A 322 -66.51 -21.74 -17.58
N SER A 323 -67.35 -20.90 -16.99
CA SER A 323 -67.38 -20.65 -15.53
C SER A 323 -67.92 -21.86 -14.72
N ARG A 324 -67.42 -22.07 -13.50
CA ARG A 324 -67.79 -23.20 -12.61
C ARG A 324 -68.14 -22.77 -11.17
N THR A 325 -68.86 -23.61 -10.44
CA THR A 325 -69.22 -23.41 -9.03
C THR A 325 -69.11 -24.72 -8.24
N VAL A 326 -68.51 -24.68 -7.05
CA VAL A 326 -68.26 -25.85 -6.19
C VAL A 326 -68.53 -25.49 -4.73
N GLU A 327 -69.20 -26.39 -4.00
CA GLU A 327 -69.46 -26.29 -2.56
C GLU A 327 -68.82 -27.50 -1.88
N ALA A 328 -67.77 -27.27 -1.10
CA ALA A 328 -67.06 -28.29 -0.37
C ALA A 328 -66.55 -27.71 0.95
N TYR A 329 -66.26 -28.58 1.92
CA TYR A 329 -65.54 -28.16 3.10
C TYR A 329 -64.13 -27.82 2.65
N TYR A 330 -63.76 -26.55 2.77
CA TYR A 330 -62.45 -26.08 2.41
C TYR A 330 -61.62 -26.09 3.68
N GLU A 331 -60.77 -27.11 3.75
CA GLU A 331 -60.04 -27.49 4.95
C GLU A 331 -59.14 -26.35 5.44
N ALA A 332 -58.55 -25.61 4.50
CA ALA A 332 -57.73 -24.41 4.74
C ALA A 332 -58.45 -23.27 5.47
N TYR A 333 -59.78 -23.28 5.46
CA TYR A 333 -60.58 -22.17 5.95
C TYR A 333 -61.53 -22.57 7.07
N ASP A 334 -61.40 -23.82 7.54
CA ASP A 334 -62.27 -24.49 8.52
C ASP A 334 -63.75 -24.15 8.32
N ALA A 335 -64.13 -24.10 7.05
CA ALA A 335 -65.39 -23.54 6.63
C ALA A 335 -65.96 -24.35 5.48
N TRP A 336 -67.28 -24.40 5.42
CA TRP A 336 -67.93 -24.83 4.20
C TRP A 336 -67.91 -23.67 3.24
N VAL A 337 -67.26 -23.84 2.09
CA VAL A 337 -67.01 -22.74 1.16
C VAL A 337 -67.71 -23.01 -0.16
N GLU A 338 -68.50 -22.04 -0.62
CA GLU A 338 -69.02 -22.00 -1.99
C GLU A 338 -68.09 -21.10 -2.83
N ALA A 339 -67.40 -21.67 -3.81
CA ALA A 339 -66.50 -20.94 -4.70
C ALA A 339 -67.06 -20.86 -6.14
N ARG A 340 -66.97 -19.68 -6.76
CA ARG A 340 -67.37 -19.39 -8.15
C ARG A 340 -66.16 -18.92 -8.95
N ILE A 341 -65.87 -19.63 -10.03
CA ILE A 341 -64.62 -19.53 -10.77
C ILE A 341 -64.88 -19.06 -12.21
N TYR A 342 -64.23 -17.97 -12.63
CA TYR A 342 -64.38 -17.36 -13.95
C TYR A 342 -63.05 -17.34 -14.72
N PRO A 343 -62.90 -18.13 -15.80
CA PRO A 343 -61.68 -18.19 -16.60
C PRO A 343 -61.57 -17.04 -17.61
N SER A 344 -60.34 -16.71 -17.98
CA SER A 344 -60.00 -15.78 -19.07
C SER A 344 -58.73 -16.22 -19.80
N PRO A 345 -58.42 -15.68 -20.99
CA PRO A 345 -57.19 -16.05 -21.72
C PRO A 345 -55.88 -15.68 -21.01
N SER A 346 -55.90 -14.81 -20.00
CA SER A 346 -54.72 -14.33 -19.26
C SER A 346 -54.63 -14.85 -17.82
N GLY A 347 -55.56 -15.70 -17.38
CA GLY A 347 -55.66 -16.18 -15.98
C GLY A 347 -57.10 -16.39 -15.51
N ILE A 348 -57.33 -16.48 -14.20
CA ILE A 348 -58.63 -16.84 -13.62
C ILE A 348 -59.00 -15.92 -12.44
N SER A 349 -60.30 -15.65 -12.27
CA SER A 349 -60.82 -14.84 -11.16
C SER A 349 -61.78 -15.67 -10.31
N VAL A 350 -61.62 -15.64 -8.99
CA VAL A 350 -62.36 -16.49 -8.06
C VAL A 350 -63.02 -15.66 -6.98
N TYR A 351 -64.29 -15.95 -6.74
CA TYR A 351 -65.08 -15.41 -5.63
C TYR A 351 -65.48 -16.55 -4.71
N TRP A 352 -65.36 -16.37 -3.40
CA TRP A 352 -65.82 -17.37 -2.43
C TRP A 352 -66.61 -16.76 -1.29
N ARG A 353 -67.42 -17.61 -0.65
CA ARG A 353 -68.21 -17.27 0.53
C ARG A 353 -68.35 -18.47 1.47
N ASP A 354 -68.24 -18.20 2.77
CA ASP A 354 -68.52 -19.13 3.86
C ASP A 354 -70.03 -19.45 3.98
N VAL A 355 -70.36 -20.75 4.10
CA VAL A 355 -71.69 -21.32 4.37
C VAL A 355 -71.68 -22.27 5.59
N THR A 356 -70.72 -22.09 6.49
CA THR A 356 -70.33 -22.93 7.65
C THR A 356 -71.40 -23.03 8.72
N GLU A 357 -72.03 -21.91 9.11
CA GLU A 357 -73.13 -21.88 10.10
C GLU A 357 -74.32 -22.78 9.70
N ARG A 358 -74.52 -22.95 8.38
CA ARG A 358 -75.55 -23.81 7.80
C ARG A 358 -75.21 -25.30 7.91
N VAL A 359 -73.92 -25.67 7.99
CA VAL A 359 -73.45 -27.07 8.03
C VAL A 359 -73.04 -27.51 9.44
N GLU A 360 -72.39 -26.66 10.24
CA GLU A 360 -71.94 -26.94 11.61
C GLU A 360 -73.07 -27.27 12.58
N ARG A 361 -74.24 -26.61 12.47
CA ARG A 361 -75.40 -26.89 13.32
C ARG A 361 -75.91 -28.33 13.18
N LYS A 362 -75.56 -29.00 12.08
CA LYS A 362 -75.91 -30.38 11.78
C LYS A 362 -74.79 -31.37 12.18
N ARG A 363 -73.58 -30.88 12.43
CA ARG A 363 -72.33 -31.61 12.73
C ARG A 363 -71.97 -31.61 14.23
N ASP A 364 -72.20 -30.49 14.92
CA ASP A 364 -71.90 -30.21 16.34
C ASP A 364 -72.55 -31.21 17.32
N LEU A 365 -73.68 -31.82 16.95
CA LEU A 365 -74.36 -32.82 17.79
C LEU A 365 -73.74 -34.23 17.70
N SER A 366 -73.00 -34.52 16.62
CA SER A 366 -72.36 -35.82 16.39
C SER A 366 -70.88 -35.79 16.79
N GLU A 367 -70.16 -34.70 16.48
CA GLU A 367 -68.73 -34.56 16.77
C GLU A 367 -68.41 -34.46 18.26
N ARG A 368 -69.25 -33.84 19.09
CA ARG A 368 -68.96 -33.72 20.54
C ARG A 368 -68.81 -35.07 21.25
N THR A 369 -69.47 -36.11 20.76
CA THR A 369 -69.46 -37.45 21.40
C THR A 369 -68.28 -38.29 20.91
N GLU A 370 -67.96 -38.24 19.61
CA GLU A 370 -66.80 -38.96 19.04
C GLU A 370 -65.47 -38.26 19.34
N ARG A 371 -65.43 -36.92 19.37
CA ARG A 371 -64.22 -36.12 19.65
C ARG A 371 -63.75 -36.24 21.10
N LEU A 372 -64.66 -36.31 22.08
CA LEU A 372 -64.27 -36.53 23.48
C LEU A 372 -63.64 -37.90 23.69
N GLN A 373 -64.10 -38.93 22.98
CA GLN A 373 -63.55 -40.27 23.08
C GLN A 373 -62.19 -40.40 22.36
N ALA A 374 -62.05 -39.82 21.17
CA ALA A 374 -60.78 -39.80 20.43
C ALA A 374 -59.68 -38.97 21.13
N LEU A 375 -60.02 -37.88 21.83
CA LEU A 375 -59.05 -37.07 22.59
C LEU A 375 -58.46 -37.79 23.80
N VAL A 376 -59.26 -38.61 24.50
CA VAL A 376 -58.75 -39.40 25.64
C VAL A 376 -57.89 -40.56 25.14
N GLU A 377 -58.24 -41.17 24.01
CA GLU A 377 -57.52 -42.33 23.46
C GLU A 377 -56.19 -41.98 22.75
N ASN A 378 -56.01 -40.76 22.22
CA ASN A 378 -54.84 -40.39 21.38
C ASN A 378 -53.92 -39.29 21.95
N VAL A 379 -54.22 -38.73 23.13
CA VAL A 379 -53.33 -37.77 23.80
C VAL A 379 -52.58 -38.50 24.92
N PRO A 380 -51.26 -38.26 25.15
CA PRO A 380 -50.46 -38.90 26.20
C PRO A 380 -50.81 -38.41 27.62
N VAL A 381 -52.11 -38.31 27.89
CA VAL A 381 -52.72 -37.97 29.15
C VAL A 381 -53.27 -39.25 29.78
N VAL A 382 -53.15 -39.36 31.09
CA VAL A 382 -53.84 -40.35 31.91
C VAL A 382 -54.99 -39.66 32.63
N LEU A 383 -56.21 -40.07 32.34
CA LEU A 383 -57.41 -39.69 33.06
C LEU A 383 -57.77 -40.81 34.03
N PHE A 384 -57.83 -40.50 35.32
CA PHE A 384 -58.20 -41.47 36.34
C PHE A 384 -59.19 -40.90 37.36
N VAL A 385 -59.99 -41.77 37.97
CA VAL A 385 -60.93 -41.43 39.04
C VAL A 385 -60.69 -42.36 40.22
N LEU A 386 -60.56 -41.78 41.41
CA LEU A 386 -60.41 -42.48 42.68
C LEU A 386 -61.68 -42.35 43.53
N ASP A 387 -62.07 -43.39 44.24
CA ASP A 387 -63.11 -43.33 45.27
C ASP A 387 -62.61 -42.72 46.60
N ASP A 388 -63.46 -42.67 47.62
CA ASP A 388 -63.17 -42.10 48.95
C ASP A 388 -62.09 -42.86 49.73
N ASP A 389 -61.84 -44.12 49.38
CA ASP A 389 -60.76 -44.95 49.93
C ASP A 389 -59.45 -44.86 49.11
N GLY A 390 -59.45 -44.12 48.00
CA GLY A 390 -58.29 -43.96 47.11
C GLY A 390 -58.07 -45.14 46.15
N THR A 391 -59.13 -45.88 45.82
CA THR A 391 -59.13 -46.98 44.86
C THR A 391 -59.50 -46.48 43.46
N PHE A 392 -58.81 -46.95 42.43
CA PHE A 392 -59.13 -46.58 41.04
C PHE A 392 -60.50 -47.13 40.62
N THR A 393 -61.41 -46.24 40.25
CA THR A 393 -62.73 -46.57 39.68
C THR A 393 -62.77 -46.39 38.17
N LEU A 394 -61.87 -45.56 37.63
CA LEU A 394 -61.62 -45.38 36.21
C LEU A 394 -60.15 -45.02 36.00
N SER A 395 -59.54 -45.52 34.93
CA SER A 395 -58.17 -45.16 34.51
C SER A 395 -58.03 -45.43 33.02
N GLU A 396 -58.02 -44.37 32.21
CA GLU A 396 -58.01 -44.44 30.74
C GLU A 396 -57.05 -43.38 30.16
N GLY A 397 -56.54 -43.64 28.94
CA GLY A 397 -55.71 -42.72 28.18
C GLY A 397 -54.32 -43.27 27.82
N GLN A 398 -53.73 -42.76 26.75
CA GLN A 398 -52.50 -43.30 26.15
C GLN A 398 -51.28 -43.19 27.09
N GLY A 399 -51.27 -42.23 28.02
CA GLY A 399 -50.20 -42.07 29.00
C GLY A 399 -50.04 -43.24 30.00
N LEU A 400 -51.03 -44.15 30.08
CA LEU A 400 -50.94 -45.35 30.94
C LEU A 400 -49.89 -46.34 30.41
N ALA A 401 -49.76 -46.43 29.08
CA ALA A 401 -48.74 -47.25 28.44
C ALA A 401 -47.32 -46.75 28.77
N ASN A 402 -47.12 -45.43 28.87
CA ASN A 402 -45.83 -44.83 29.25
C ASN A 402 -45.45 -45.17 30.70
N LEU A 403 -46.43 -45.46 31.55
CA LEU A 403 -46.24 -45.93 32.93
C LEU A 403 -46.13 -47.46 33.02
N GLY A 404 -46.28 -48.18 31.90
CA GLY A 404 -46.21 -49.64 31.83
C GLY A 404 -47.44 -50.39 32.36
N PHE A 405 -48.59 -49.72 32.44
CA PHE A 405 -49.85 -50.31 32.93
C PHE A 405 -50.94 -50.32 31.85
N GLU A 406 -51.82 -51.33 31.91
CA GLU A 406 -53.06 -51.37 31.13
C GLU A 406 -54.27 -50.95 31.98
N SER A 407 -55.28 -50.34 31.37
CA SER A 407 -56.47 -49.81 32.07
C SER A 407 -57.18 -50.84 32.95
N ASP A 408 -57.36 -52.07 32.44
CA ASP A 408 -58.07 -53.15 33.13
C ASP A 408 -57.29 -53.71 34.35
N GLU A 409 -55.97 -53.51 34.40
CA GLU A 409 -55.15 -53.99 35.52
C GLU A 409 -55.15 -53.03 36.71
N VAL A 410 -55.43 -51.74 36.45
CA VAL A 410 -55.36 -50.65 37.44
C VAL A 410 -56.70 -50.48 38.16
N ILE A 411 -57.83 -50.67 37.47
CA ILE A 411 -59.17 -50.51 38.05
C ILE A 411 -59.40 -51.50 39.21
N GLY A 412 -59.86 -50.98 40.35
CA GLY A 412 -60.11 -51.74 41.59
C GLY A 412 -58.89 -51.93 42.50
N ARG A 413 -57.72 -51.41 42.13
CA ARG A 413 -56.53 -51.38 43.00
C ARG A 413 -56.43 -50.06 43.76
N SER A 414 -55.81 -50.11 44.93
CA SER A 414 -55.48 -48.93 45.74
C SER A 414 -54.35 -48.12 45.09
N PHE A 415 -54.55 -46.81 44.91
CA PHE A 415 -53.52 -45.87 44.44
C PHE A 415 -52.27 -45.92 45.33
N PHE A 416 -52.46 -46.08 46.64
CA PHE A 416 -51.38 -46.07 47.63
C PHE A 416 -50.50 -47.33 47.59
N ASP A 417 -51.02 -48.42 47.05
CA ASP A 417 -50.30 -49.70 46.91
C ASP A 417 -49.58 -49.76 45.57
N LEU A 418 -50.19 -49.24 44.50
CA LEU A 418 -49.59 -49.22 43.15
C LEU A 418 -48.36 -48.29 43.07
N LEU A 419 -48.39 -47.16 43.79
CA LEU A 419 -47.34 -46.14 43.78
C LEU A 419 -46.60 -46.04 45.13
N GLU A 420 -46.35 -47.20 45.78
CA GLU A 420 -45.73 -47.26 47.10
C GLU A 420 -44.38 -46.54 47.17
N ASP A 421 -43.57 -46.65 46.10
CA ASP A 421 -42.22 -46.11 45.96
C ASP A 421 -42.17 -44.58 45.77
N TYR A 422 -43.31 -43.91 45.58
CA TYR A 422 -43.40 -42.47 45.31
C TYR A 422 -44.13 -41.70 46.43
N PRO A 423 -43.46 -41.44 47.58
CA PRO A 423 -44.11 -40.89 48.78
C PRO A 423 -44.66 -39.47 48.60
N THR A 424 -44.08 -38.66 47.70
CA THR A 424 -44.56 -37.31 47.37
C THR A 424 -45.86 -37.34 46.61
N VAL A 425 -45.99 -38.25 45.62
CA VAL A 425 -47.22 -38.46 44.84
C VAL A 425 -48.35 -38.97 45.74
N ARG A 426 -48.04 -39.83 46.71
CA ARG A 426 -49.01 -40.30 47.72
C ARG A 426 -49.50 -39.18 48.64
N ALA A 427 -48.66 -38.20 48.95
CA ALA A 427 -49.09 -37.04 49.74
C ALA A 427 -50.07 -36.18 48.93
N ASP A 428 -49.79 -35.96 47.64
CA ASP A 428 -50.62 -35.16 46.74
C ASP A 428 -52.06 -35.74 46.64
N VAL A 429 -52.23 -37.07 46.62
CA VAL A 429 -53.57 -37.72 46.64
C VAL A 429 -54.26 -37.67 48.01
N ARG A 430 -53.52 -37.73 49.12
CA ARG A 430 -54.13 -37.57 50.46
C ARG A 430 -54.70 -36.17 50.63
N ASP A 431 -53.94 -35.15 50.21
CA ASP A 431 -54.41 -33.76 50.24
C ASP A 431 -55.68 -33.58 49.38
N ALA A 432 -55.76 -34.28 48.23
CA ALA A 432 -56.95 -34.32 47.40
C ALA A 432 -58.15 -35.03 48.08
N LEU A 433 -57.93 -36.17 48.73
CA LEU A 433 -58.97 -36.88 49.50
C LEU A 433 -59.42 -36.13 50.77
N ASP A 434 -58.63 -35.17 51.25
CA ASP A 434 -59.01 -34.23 52.31
C ASP A 434 -59.73 -32.96 51.77
N GLY A 435 -59.90 -32.87 50.44
CA GLY A 435 -60.71 -31.86 49.77
C GLY A 435 -59.93 -30.71 49.14
N VAL A 436 -58.60 -30.81 49.10
CA VAL A 436 -57.73 -29.78 48.51
C VAL A 436 -57.43 -30.13 47.06
N ALA A 437 -57.77 -29.25 46.12
CA ALA A 437 -57.32 -29.45 44.75
C ALA A 437 -55.80 -29.22 44.64
N VAL A 438 -55.08 -30.19 44.09
CA VAL A 438 -53.61 -30.18 43.96
C VAL A 438 -53.24 -30.14 42.48
N ASN A 439 -52.24 -29.34 42.12
CA ASN A 439 -51.60 -29.40 40.81
C ASN A 439 -50.09 -29.41 41.01
N THR A 440 -49.39 -30.39 40.45
CA THR A 440 -48.00 -30.67 40.78
C THR A 440 -47.26 -31.28 39.61
N ARG A 441 -45.94 -31.08 39.58
CA ARG A 441 -45.04 -31.75 38.64
C ARG A 441 -44.18 -32.74 39.41
N ARG A 442 -44.20 -34.00 39.00
CA ARG A 442 -43.51 -35.10 39.67
C ARG A 442 -42.81 -35.98 38.66
N ARG A 443 -41.58 -36.38 38.97
CA ARG A 443 -40.83 -37.37 38.20
C ARG A 443 -41.21 -38.77 38.68
N LEU A 444 -41.66 -39.61 37.76
CA LEU A 444 -41.89 -41.04 37.98
C LEU A 444 -40.95 -41.80 37.04
N GLY A 445 -39.97 -42.51 37.59
CA GLY A 445 -38.89 -43.10 36.78
C GLY A 445 -38.04 -42.03 36.06
N ASP A 446 -37.91 -42.19 34.75
CA ASP A 446 -37.26 -41.28 33.80
C ASP A 446 -38.19 -40.19 33.23
N ARG A 447 -39.50 -40.29 33.48
CA ARG A 447 -40.53 -39.39 32.93
C ARG A 447 -40.97 -38.31 33.92
N ILE A 448 -41.40 -37.17 33.40
CA ILE A 448 -41.93 -36.04 34.19
C ILE A 448 -43.41 -35.86 33.86
N PHE A 449 -44.26 -36.01 34.88
CA PHE A 449 -45.70 -35.81 34.76
C PHE A 449 -46.15 -34.52 35.43
N GLU A 450 -47.01 -33.77 34.74
CA GLU A 450 -47.81 -32.69 35.32
C GLU A 450 -49.19 -33.24 35.67
N THR A 451 -49.49 -33.36 36.97
CA THR A 451 -50.72 -34.00 37.46
C THR A 451 -51.60 -33.03 38.22
N SER A 452 -52.86 -32.92 37.80
CA SER A 452 -53.91 -32.19 38.51
C SER A 452 -54.91 -33.15 39.16
N TYR A 453 -55.15 -32.95 40.45
CA TYR A 453 -56.13 -33.69 41.25
C TYR A 453 -57.28 -32.76 41.64
N ARG A 454 -58.51 -33.17 41.34
CA ARG A 454 -59.75 -32.41 41.61
C ARG A 454 -60.72 -33.25 42.45
N PRO A 455 -60.90 -32.94 43.74
CA PRO A 455 -61.92 -33.62 44.55
C PRO A 455 -63.32 -33.16 44.18
N ILE A 456 -64.26 -34.10 44.16
CA ILE A 456 -65.69 -33.87 43.96
C ILE A 456 -66.39 -34.31 45.24
N ALA A 457 -67.13 -33.39 45.85
CA ALA A 457 -67.89 -33.64 47.08
C ALA A 457 -69.39 -33.73 46.79
N ASP A 458 -70.07 -34.65 47.45
CA ASP A 458 -71.53 -34.71 47.55
C ASP A 458 -71.93 -34.56 49.02
N ASP A 459 -72.86 -33.63 49.30
CA ASP A 459 -73.32 -33.24 50.65
C ASP A 459 -72.20 -33.05 51.71
N GLY A 460 -71.05 -32.47 51.31
CA GLY A 460 -69.94 -32.12 52.20
C GLY A 460 -68.99 -33.26 52.55
N THR A 461 -69.20 -34.45 51.99
CA THR A 461 -68.25 -35.59 52.04
C THR A 461 -67.66 -35.79 50.64
N ILE A 462 -66.36 -36.09 50.53
CA ILE A 462 -65.73 -36.31 49.23
C ILE A 462 -66.20 -37.66 48.71
N ASP A 463 -66.81 -37.65 47.53
CA ASP A 463 -67.38 -38.81 46.86
C ASP A 463 -66.36 -39.46 45.92
N ARG A 464 -65.52 -38.64 45.28
CA ARG A 464 -64.45 -39.10 44.37
C ARG A 464 -63.40 -38.02 44.09
N VAL A 465 -62.22 -38.42 43.59
CA VAL A 465 -61.19 -37.52 43.08
C VAL A 465 -60.94 -37.81 41.61
N ILE A 466 -60.99 -36.79 40.76
CA ILE A 466 -60.60 -36.90 39.34
C ILE A 466 -59.16 -36.42 39.20
N GLY A 467 -58.31 -37.26 38.61
CA GLY A 467 -56.92 -36.96 38.30
C GLY A 467 -56.67 -36.92 36.80
N VAL A 468 -55.89 -35.93 36.36
CA VAL A 468 -55.38 -35.82 34.99
C VAL A 468 -53.86 -35.69 35.07
N ALA A 469 -53.12 -36.65 34.52
CA ALA A 469 -51.66 -36.60 34.44
C ALA A 469 -51.20 -36.50 32.99
N ASN A 470 -50.42 -35.48 32.66
CA ASN A 470 -49.85 -35.29 31.32
C ASN A 470 -48.33 -35.57 31.36
N ASP A 471 -47.83 -36.38 30.44
CA ASP A 471 -46.40 -36.57 30.25
C ASP A 471 -45.82 -35.32 29.57
N ILE A 472 -44.87 -34.65 30.22
CA ILE A 472 -44.24 -33.42 29.73
C ILE A 472 -42.72 -33.59 29.56
N THR A 473 -42.25 -34.83 29.48
CA THR A 473 -40.81 -35.15 29.47
C THR A 473 -40.10 -34.48 28.29
N GLU A 474 -40.56 -34.73 27.06
CA GLU A 474 -39.99 -34.16 25.82
C GLU A 474 -40.00 -32.63 25.86
N ARG A 475 -41.13 -32.04 26.26
CA ARG A 475 -41.27 -30.57 26.40
C ARG A 475 -40.25 -29.99 27.39
N VAL A 476 -39.99 -30.67 28.51
CA VAL A 476 -39.01 -30.21 29.51
C VAL A 476 -37.59 -30.38 28.99
N GLN A 477 -37.26 -31.49 28.33
CA GLN A 477 -35.94 -31.74 27.75
C GLN A 477 -35.60 -30.72 26.65
N TYR A 478 -36.52 -30.46 25.72
CA TYR A 478 -36.35 -29.45 24.69
C TYR A 478 -36.10 -28.05 25.28
N GLN A 479 -36.85 -27.68 26.33
CA GLN A 479 -36.67 -26.39 26.99
C GLN A 479 -35.37 -26.29 27.81
N GLU A 480 -34.91 -27.39 28.40
CA GLU A 480 -33.60 -27.47 29.05
C GLU A 480 -32.46 -27.34 28.01
N ALA A 481 -32.58 -28.00 26.85
CA ALA A 481 -31.63 -27.90 25.74
C ALA A 481 -31.51 -26.47 25.21
N LEU A 482 -32.64 -25.78 24.96
CA LEU A 482 -32.64 -24.37 24.55
C LEU A 482 -31.93 -23.44 25.55
N ASN A 483 -32.16 -23.64 26.85
CA ASN A 483 -31.49 -22.84 27.88
C ASN A 483 -29.98 -23.09 27.91
N ALA A 484 -29.55 -24.34 27.75
CA ALA A 484 -28.15 -24.71 27.71
C ALA A 484 -27.45 -24.16 26.44
N LEU A 485 -28.11 -24.20 25.27
CA LEU A 485 -27.64 -23.54 24.05
C LEU A 485 -27.48 -22.03 24.23
N HIS A 486 -28.40 -21.37 24.94
CA HIS A 486 -28.29 -19.95 25.24
C HIS A 486 -27.08 -19.62 26.14
N GLU A 487 -26.81 -20.46 27.13
CA GLU A 487 -25.61 -20.32 27.98
C GLU A 487 -24.32 -20.58 27.18
N ALA A 488 -24.32 -21.60 26.31
CA ALA A 488 -23.22 -21.92 25.41
C ALA A 488 -22.89 -20.77 24.46
N THR A 489 -23.91 -20.10 23.93
CA THR A 489 -23.78 -18.90 23.09
C THR A 489 -22.92 -17.82 23.77
N SER A 490 -23.15 -17.59 25.06
CA SER A 490 -22.41 -16.58 25.82
C SER A 490 -20.93 -16.92 25.96
N HIS A 491 -20.60 -18.21 26.11
CA HIS A 491 -19.21 -18.66 26.16
C HIS A 491 -18.53 -18.60 24.79
N LEU A 492 -19.20 -19.03 23.71
CA LEU A 492 -18.70 -18.92 22.34
C LEU A 492 -18.30 -17.48 21.98
N LEU A 493 -19.07 -16.50 22.44
CA LEU A 493 -18.77 -15.08 22.25
C LEU A 493 -17.55 -14.58 23.07
N THR A 494 -16.98 -15.37 23.97
CA THR A 494 -15.76 -14.98 24.71
C THR A 494 -14.49 -15.60 24.17
N VAL A 495 -14.59 -16.55 23.24
CA VAL A 495 -13.44 -17.27 22.71
C VAL A 495 -12.65 -16.40 21.72
N ASP A 496 -11.32 -16.46 21.80
CA ASP A 496 -10.40 -15.65 20.99
C ASP A 496 -9.76 -16.41 19.82
N SER A 497 -9.91 -17.74 19.75
CA SER A 497 -9.31 -18.59 18.72
C SER A 497 -10.33 -19.49 18.03
N LYS A 498 -10.16 -19.70 16.72
CA LYS A 498 -11.04 -20.60 15.96
C LYS A 498 -10.92 -22.06 16.45
N GLY A 499 -9.76 -22.47 16.94
CA GLY A 499 -9.55 -23.83 17.45
C GLY A 499 -10.33 -24.09 18.74
N ASP A 500 -10.18 -23.21 19.72
CA ASP A 500 -10.90 -23.31 21.00
C ASP A 500 -12.43 -23.22 20.78
N ALA A 501 -12.87 -22.44 19.78
CA ALA A 501 -14.28 -22.36 19.42
C ALA A 501 -14.78 -23.69 18.84
N CYS A 502 -14.03 -24.33 17.94
CA CYS A 502 -14.36 -25.65 17.39
C CYS A 502 -14.44 -26.73 18.48
N GLU A 503 -13.51 -26.75 19.44
CA GLU A 503 -13.55 -27.69 20.58
C GLU A 503 -14.82 -27.49 21.40
N TYR A 504 -15.13 -26.23 21.74
CA TYR A 504 -16.33 -25.92 22.52
C TYR A 504 -17.63 -26.24 21.78
N ILE A 505 -17.67 -26.08 20.44
CA ILE A 505 -18.83 -26.48 19.62
C ILE A 505 -19.09 -27.98 19.75
N VAL A 506 -18.04 -28.80 19.68
CA VAL A 506 -18.14 -30.27 19.81
C VAL A 506 -18.61 -30.67 21.21
N ASP A 507 -18.07 -30.04 22.25
CA ASP A 507 -18.45 -30.32 23.63
C ASP A 507 -19.95 -30.05 23.85
N ILE A 508 -20.46 -28.93 23.35
CA ILE A 508 -21.89 -28.57 23.48
C ILE A 508 -22.78 -29.49 22.64
N ALA A 509 -22.39 -29.80 21.41
CA ALA A 509 -23.15 -30.74 20.59
C ALA A 509 -23.23 -32.13 21.25
N THR A 510 -22.18 -32.56 21.95
CA THR A 510 -22.14 -33.84 22.67
C THR A 510 -22.96 -33.77 23.97
N ASP A 511 -22.75 -32.77 24.81
CA ASP A 511 -23.31 -32.73 26.17
C ASP A 511 -24.77 -32.23 26.22
N VAL A 512 -25.18 -31.39 25.26
CA VAL A 512 -26.50 -30.74 25.26
C VAL A 512 -27.44 -31.34 24.22
N LEU A 513 -26.93 -31.61 23.02
CA LEU A 513 -27.73 -32.14 21.91
C LEU A 513 -27.66 -33.67 21.81
N ASP A 514 -26.83 -34.33 22.63
CA ASP A 514 -26.57 -35.77 22.61
C ASP A 514 -26.11 -36.26 21.21
N LEU A 515 -25.31 -35.43 20.53
CA LEU A 515 -24.80 -35.69 19.19
C LEU A 515 -23.32 -36.09 19.23
N GLU A 516 -23.00 -37.25 18.68
CA GLU A 516 -21.60 -37.62 18.39
C GLU A 516 -21.12 -36.86 17.16
N THR A 517 -20.27 -35.83 17.34
CA THR A 517 -19.95 -34.87 16.27
C THR A 517 -18.47 -34.70 15.94
N VAL A 518 -18.22 -34.24 14.70
CA VAL A 518 -16.94 -33.73 14.19
C VAL A 518 -17.17 -32.34 13.61
N VAL A 519 -16.33 -31.37 13.96
CA VAL A 519 -16.28 -30.07 13.31
C VAL A 519 -15.15 -30.06 12.29
N TYR A 520 -15.49 -29.89 11.03
CA TYR A 520 -14.55 -29.66 9.94
C TYR A 520 -14.43 -28.17 9.67
N ARG A 521 -13.20 -27.67 9.57
CA ARG A 521 -12.90 -26.29 9.19
C ARG A 521 -12.41 -26.23 7.76
N PHE A 522 -12.93 -25.29 6.99
CA PHE A 522 -12.45 -25.04 5.64
C PHE A 522 -11.07 -24.39 5.64
N ASP A 523 -10.18 -24.94 4.83
CA ASP A 523 -8.84 -24.40 4.56
C ASP A 523 -8.80 -23.82 3.14
N GLU A 524 -8.69 -22.49 3.06
CA GLU A 524 -8.64 -21.76 1.78
C GLU A 524 -7.37 -22.05 0.95
N GLU A 525 -6.27 -22.49 1.57
CA GLU A 525 -5.01 -22.75 0.85
C GLU A 525 -5.03 -24.10 0.13
N THR A 526 -5.57 -25.14 0.79
CA THR A 526 -5.65 -26.49 0.22
C THR A 526 -7.01 -26.80 -0.41
N ASN A 527 -8.02 -25.97 -0.14
CA ASN A 527 -9.40 -26.13 -0.59
C ASN A 527 -10.02 -27.45 -0.08
N GLU A 528 -9.74 -27.78 1.19
CA GLU A 528 -10.15 -29.00 1.86
C GLU A 528 -10.83 -28.67 3.20
N LEU A 529 -11.70 -29.57 3.67
CA LEU A 529 -12.31 -29.50 4.98
C LEU A 529 -11.47 -30.34 5.96
N LEU A 530 -10.78 -29.68 6.87
CA LEU A 530 -9.86 -30.30 7.83
C LEU A 530 -10.55 -30.53 9.19
N PRO A 531 -10.42 -31.72 9.82
CA PRO A 531 -11.00 -31.96 11.13
C PRO A 531 -10.32 -31.04 12.17
N ALA A 532 -11.11 -30.18 12.80
CA ALA A 532 -10.64 -29.20 13.78
C ALA A 532 -10.85 -29.70 15.22
N ALA A 533 -11.99 -30.34 15.49
CA ALA A 533 -12.33 -30.96 16.76
C ALA A 533 -13.33 -32.10 16.53
N TYR A 534 -13.39 -33.08 17.43
CA TYR A 534 -14.34 -34.21 17.36
C TYR A 534 -14.59 -34.84 18.73
N SER A 535 -15.78 -35.43 18.90
CA SER A 535 -16.15 -36.04 20.18
C SER A 535 -15.37 -37.35 20.41
N PRO A 536 -15.08 -37.73 21.67
CA PRO A 536 -14.36 -38.97 21.97
C PRO A 536 -15.06 -40.23 21.46
N ALA A 537 -16.40 -40.19 21.39
CA ALA A 537 -17.22 -41.31 20.91
C ALA A 537 -16.95 -41.59 19.42
N ILE A 538 -16.80 -40.54 18.59
CA ILE A 538 -16.48 -40.67 17.17
C ILE A 538 -15.20 -41.47 16.96
N GLU A 539 -14.12 -41.15 17.67
CA GLU A 539 -12.84 -41.84 17.51
C GLU A 539 -12.92 -43.31 17.93
N SER A 540 -13.70 -43.61 18.97
CA SER A 540 -13.85 -44.98 19.47
C SER A 540 -14.75 -45.87 18.61
N THR A 541 -15.76 -45.28 17.96
CA THR A 541 -16.81 -45.99 17.22
C THR A 541 -16.54 -46.01 15.71
N PHE A 542 -16.13 -44.87 15.14
CA PHE A 542 -15.95 -44.68 13.70
C PHE A 542 -14.48 -44.49 13.28
N GLY A 543 -13.58 -44.25 14.24
CA GLY A 543 -12.15 -44.03 14.00
C GLY A 543 -11.78 -42.53 13.92
N SER A 544 -10.48 -42.23 13.80
CA SER A 544 -10.01 -40.85 13.75
C SER A 544 -10.43 -40.18 12.42
N PRO A 545 -11.07 -38.99 12.46
CA PRO A 545 -11.56 -38.33 11.26
C PRO A 545 -10.42 -37.90 10.32
N HIS A 546 -10.65 -38.03 9.01
CA HIS A 546 -9.72 -37.66 7.96
C HIS A 546 -10.16 -36.37 7.23
N PRO A 547 -9.22 -35.60 6.64
CA PRO A 547 -9.55 -34.48 5.75
C PRO A 547 -10.52 -34.85 4.64
N LEU A 548 -11.49 -33.99 4.38
CA LEU A 548 -12.49 -34.15 3.32
C LEU A 548 -12.12 -33.28 2.11
N GLN A 549 -12.01 -33.92 0.94
CA GLN A 549 -11.73 -33.24 -0.32
C GLN A 549 -13.00 -32.71 -0.98
N PRO A 550 -12.87 -31.83 -2.00
CA PRO A 550 -13.99 -31.48 -2.86
C PRO A 550 -14.70 -32.72 -3.41
N ASP A 551 -16.03 -32.73 -3.36
CA ASP A 551 -16.92 -33.86 -3.70
C ASP A 551 -16.99 -35.02 -2.67
N ALA A 552 -16.54 -34.80 -1.43
CA ALA A 552 -16.60 -35.80 -0.34
C ALA A 552 -18.01 -36.03 0.26
N GLY A 553 -19.04 -36.18 -0.58
CA GLY A 553 -20.40 -36.56 -0.18
C GLY A 553 -21.17 -35.49 0.60
N ASP A 554 -22.13 -35.95 1.41
CA ASP A 554 -23.12 -35.11 2.10
C ASP A 554 -22.50 -33.93 2.90
N PRO A 555 -21.40 -34.10 3.67
CA PRO A 555 -20.78 -32.98 4.39
C PRO A 555 -20.22 -31.87 3.50
N TRP A 556 -19.70 -32.24 2.32
CA TRP A 556 -19.19 -31.26 1.35
C TRP A 556 -20.34 -30.53 0.67
N GLN A 557 -21.42 -31.23 0.34
CA GLN A 557 -22.62 -30.61 -0.24
C GLN A 557 -23.25 -29.62 0.73
N ALA A 558 -23.42 -30.00 2.01
CA ALA A 558 -23.95 -29.09 3.03
C ALA A 558 -23.13 -27.80 3.16
N PHE A 559 -21.79 -27.89 3.10
CA PHE A 559 -20.92 -26.72 3.13
C PHE A 559 -21.09 -25.80 1.90
N VAL A 560 -21.25 -26.37 0.71
CA VAL A 560 -21.36 -25.60 -0.54
C VAL A 560 -22.76 -25.01 -0.73
N ASP A 561 -23.78 -25.80 -0.45
CA ASP A 561 -25.18 -25.41 -0.66
C ASP A 561 -25.68 -24.48 0.46
N GLY A 562 -25.03 -24.52 1.63
CA GLY A 562 -25.41 -23.71 2.80
C GLY A 562 -26.69 -24.20 3.49
N GLU A 563 -27.19 -25.38 3.11
CA GLU A 563 -28.35 -26.04 3.72
C GLU A 563 -27.92 -27.33 4.43
N PRO A 564 -28.54 -27.68 5.56
CA PRO A 564 -28.25 -28.90 6.28
C PRO A 564 -28.75 -30.12 5.51
N THR A 565 -27.98 -31.20 5.57
CA THR A 565 -28.31 -32.46 4.90
C THR A 565 -28.45 -33.58 5.93
N VAL A 566 -29.59 -34.27 5.90
CA VAL A 566 -29.90 -35.43 6.75
C VAL A 566 -29.83 -36.71 5.92
N HIS A 567 -29.28 -37.75 6.53
CA HIS A 567 -29.20 -39.09 5.97
C HIS A 567 -29.80 -40.10 6.94
N ASP A 568 -30.92 -40.72 6.55
CA ASP A 568 -31.73 -41.59 7.41
C ASP A 568 -31.23 -43.05 7.50
N ASP A 569 -30.76 -43.65 6.38
CA ASP A 569 -30.15 -45.00 6.34
C ASP A 569 -29.08 -45.16 5.24
N GLY A 570 -27.81 -45.27 5.67
CA GLY A 570 -26.58 -45.41 4.87
C GLY A 570 -26.54 -46.54 3.85
N ARG A 571 -27.50 -47.48 3.89
CA ARG A 571 -27.56 -48.61 2.94
C ARG A 571 -28.46 -48.38 1.72
N ALA A 572 -29.26 -47.31 1.69
CA ALA A 572 -30.20 -47.04 0.60
C ALA A 572 -29.60 -46.19 -0.55
N ALA A 573 -28.58 -45.37 -0.28
CA ALA A 573 -27.92 -44.55 -1.28
C ALA A 573 -26.69 -45.26 -1.90
N ARG A 574 -26.60 -45.24 -3.24
CA ARG A 574 -25.56 -45.94 -4.01
C ARG A 574 -24.17 -45.28 -4.03
N THR A 575 -23.91 -44.34 -3.12
CA THR A 575 -22.75 -43.42 -3.24
C THR A 575 -21.76 -43.49 -2.08
N VAL A 576 -22.10 -44.05 -0.91
CA VAL A 576 -21.14 -44.18 0.20
C VAL A 576 -20.49 -45.57 0.15
N ARG A 577 -19.33 -45.65 -0.50
CA ARG A 577 -18.48 -46.84 -0.49
C ARG A 577 -17.06 -46.39 -0.14
N ASP A 578 -16.65 -46.56 1.12
CA ASP A 578 -15.64 -47.56 1.51
C ASP A 578 -15.01 -47.44 2.93
N GLU A 579 -15.36 -46.51 3.84
CA GLU A 579 -14.51 -46.34 5.06
C GLU A 579 -15.14 -46.44 6.46
N ALA A 580 -16.47 -46.54 6.65
CA ALA A 580 -17.05 -46.79 7.98
C ALA A 580 -18.28 -47.72 7.92
N PRO A 581 -18.16 -49.03 8.23
CA PRO A 581 -19.25 -50.01 8.05
C PRO A 581 -20.41 -49.88 9.06
N ASP A 582 -20.24 -49.06 10.09
CA ASP A 582 -21.17 -48.96 11.23
C ASP A 582 -22.03 -47.67 11.24
N VAL A 583 -21.79 -46.71 10.34
CA VAL A 583 -22.63 -45.52 10.19
C VAL A 583 -23.97 -45.91 9.55
N ARG A 584 -25.09 -45.55 10.19
CA ARG A 584 -26.44 -45.76 9.66
C ARG A 584 -27.17 -44.46 9.36
N SER A 585 -27.01 -43.44 10.18
CA SER A 585 -27.56 -42.12 9.87
C SER A 585 -26.50 -41.03 10.09
N GLY A 586 -26.66 -39.91 9.41
CA GLY A 586 -25.76 -38.76 9.49
C GLY A 586 -26.48 -37.44 9.32
N LEU A 587 -26.00 -36.41 10.01
CA LEU A 587 -26.49 -35.04 9.90
C LEU A 587 -25.30 -34.11 9.63
N SER A 588 -25.36 -33.32 8.58
CA SER A 588 -24.33 -32.31 8.27
C SER A 588 -24.96 -30.93 8.28
N VAL A 589 -24.44 -30.02 9.12
CA VAL A 589 -24.94 -28.66 9.29
C VAL A 589 -23.82 -27.65 8.98
N PRO A 590 -24.01 -26.73 8.03
CA PRO A 590 -22.99 -25.76 7.66
C PRO A 590 -22.75 -24.73 8.77
N LEU A 591 -21.50 -24.30 8.91
CA LEU A 591 -21.06 -23.22 9.82
C LEU A 591 -20.64 -21.99 9.00
N GLY A 592 -21.49 -21.61 8.03
CA GLY A 592 -21.19 -20.61 7.01
C GLY A 592 -19.93 -20.96 6.21
N GLU A 593 -19.13 -19.94 5.88
CA GLU A 593 -17.87 -20.11 5.14
C GLU A 593 -16.75 -20.79 5.95
N HIS A 594 -16.95 -21.03 7.25
CA HIS A 594 -15.89 -21.53 8.14
C HIS A 594 -15.76 -23.05 8.13
N GLY A 595 -16.79 -23.79 7.72
CA GLY A 595 -16.77 -25.24 7.62
C GLY A 595 -18.12 -25.91 7.90
N VAL A 596 -18.10 -27.14 8.40
CA VAL A 596 -19.32 -27.96 8.60
C VAL A 596 -19.24 -28.77 9.90
N LEU A 597 -20.35 -28.84 10.62
CA LEU A 597 -20.57 -29.72 11.76
C LEU A 597 -21.22 -31.02 11.26
N VAL A 598 -20.63 -32.17 11.57
CA VAL A 598 -21.11 -33.48 11.12
C VAL A 598 -21.40 -34.34 12.34
N ALA A 599 -22.65 -34.81 12.48
CA ALA A 599 -23.06 -35.80 13.46
C ALA A 599 -23.26 -37.18 12.80
N LEU A 600 -22.83 -38.25 13.47
CA LEU A 600 -22.94 -39.63 12.95
C LEU A 600 -23.57 -40.56 13.99
N SER A 601 -24.40 -41.50 13.55
CA SER A 601 -25.06 -42.49 14.41
C SER A 601 -25.03 -43.90 13.82
N THR A 602 -25.04 -44.91 14.69
CA THR A 602 -25.14 -46.34 14.33
C THR A 602 -26.58 -46.84 14.22
N GLU A 603 -27.56 -46.01 14.57
CA GLU A 603 -28.99 -46.29 14.47
C GLU A 603 -29.60 -45.64 13.21
N PRO A 604 -30.54 -46.31 12.51
CA PRO A 604 -31.29 -45.67 11.42
C PRO A 604 -32.29 -44.66 11.98
N ASP A 605 -32.61 -43.62 11.21
CA ASP A 605 -33.60 -42.58 11.57
C ASP A 605 -33.32 -41.91 12.94
N ALA A 606 -32.04 -41.72 13.30
CA ALA A 606 -31.67 -41.23 14.63
C ALA A 606 -31.91 -39.73 14.83
N TYR A 607 -32.03 -38.96 13.74
CA TYR A 607 -32.17 -37.50 13.78
C TYR A 607 -33.59 -37.11 13.42
N THR A 608 -34.30 -36.54 14.39
CA THR A 608 -35.66 -36.02 14.20
C THR A 608 -35.63 -34.56 13.71
N ASP A 609 -36.73 -34.07 13.15
CA ASP A 609 -36.86 -32.66 12.75
C ASP A 609 -36.50 -31.70 13.90
N GLU A 610 -36.90 -32.02 15.14
CA GLU A 610 -36.54 -31.24 16.34
C GLU A 610 -35.03 -31.21 16.60
N THR A 611 -34.33 -32.32 16.33
CA THR A 611 -32.88 -32.41 16.48
C THR A 611 -32.15 -31.59 15.42
N VAL A 612 -32.67 -31.59 14.19
CA VAL A 612 -32.13 -30.80 13.07
C VAL A 612 -32.29 -29.30 13.37
N GLU A 613 -33.48 -28.87 13.78
CA GLU A 613 -33.74 -27.46 14.15
C GLU A 613 -32.81 -26.97 15.26
N LEU A 614 -32.60 -27.77 16.32
CA LEU A 614 -31.69 -27.40 17.41
C LEU A 614 -30.23 -27.33 16.95
N ALA A 615 -29.80 -28.22 16.06
CA ALA A 615 -28.45 -28.22 15.50
C ALA A 615 -28.21 -27.02 14.57
N GLU A 616 -29.19 -26.66 13.73
CA GLU A 616 -29.16 -25.46 12.88
C GLU A 616 -29.09 -24.16 13.68
N LEU A 617 -29.92 -24.04 14.72
CA LEU A 617 -29.92 -22.87 15.60
C LEU A 617 -28.55 -22.69 16.27
N PHE A 618 -27.96 -23.79 16.71
CA PHE A 618 -26.62 -23.79 17.29
C PHE A 618 -25.54 -23.44 16.26
N ALA A 619 -25.61 -24.03 15.06
CA ALA A 619 -24.69 -23.77 13.96
C ALA A 619 -24.67 -22.29 13.54
N THR A 620 -25.84 -21.66 13.44
CA THR A 620 -25.99 -20.22 13.14
C THR A 620 -25.27 -19.36 14.17
N THR A 621 -25.35 -19.75 15.44
CA THR A 621 -24.68 -19.04 16.53
C THR A 621 -23.16 -19.25 16.49
N ALA A 622 -22.73 -20.48 16.22
CA ALA A 622 -21.33 -20.84 16.07
C ALA A 622 -20.68 -20.11 14.88
N GLU A 623 -21.39 -19.96 13.76
CA GLU A 623 -20.98 -19.17 12.60
C GLU A 623 -20.67 -17.73 12.99
N ALA A 624 -21.61 -17.05 13.66
CA ALA A 624 -21.44 -15.66 14.09
C ALA A 624 -20.21 -15.48 15.01
N ALA A 625 -19.92 -16.45 15.88
CA ALA A 625 -18.74 -16.45 16.74
C ALA A 625 -17.44 -16.60 15.92
N LEU A 626 -17.39 -17.57 14.99
CA LEU A 626 -16.24 -17.80 14.11
C LEU A 626 -15.97 -16.59 13.19
N ASP A 627 -17.03 -15.92 12.73
CA ASP A 627 -17.01 -14.69 11.95
C ASP A 627 -16.35 -13.54 12.72
N ARG A 628 -16.77 -13.33 13.97
CA ARG A 628 -16.19 -12.30 14.84
C ARG A 628 -14.71 -12.56 15.09
N ILE A 629 -14.33 -13.81 15.37
CA ILE A 629 -12.93 -14.20 15.60
C ILE A 629 -12.11 -13.92 14.33
N GLY A 630 -12.63 -14.28 13.15
CA GLY A 630 -12.02 -13.97 11.86
C GLY A 630 -11.84 -12.47 11.61
N ARG A 631 -12.89 -11.68 11.85
CA ARG A 631 -12.87 -10.21 11.67
C ARG A 631 -11.87 -9.53 12.61
N SER A 632 -11.85 -9.92 13.88
CA SER A 632 -10.93 -9.37 14.89
C SER A 632 -9.47 -9.65 14.54
N ARG A 633 -9.18 -10.84 14.00
CA ARG A 633 -7.82 -11.18 13.54
C ARG A 633 -7.40 -10.32 12.34
N ARG A 634 -8.26 -10.21 11.33
CA ARG A 634 -8.00 -9.38 10.13
C ARG A 634 -7.77 -7.91 10.49
N LEU A 635 -8.56 -7.36 11.40
CA LEU A 635 -8.39 -5.99 11.90
C LEU A 635 -7.03 -5.79 12.59
N ARG A 636 -6.64 -6.71 13.47
CA ARG A 636 -5.33 -6.65 14.16
C ARG A 636 -4.16 -6.79 13.20
N GLU A 637 -4.28 -7.59 12.15
CA GLU A 637 -3.26 -7.71 11.09
C GLU A 637 -3.17 -6.42 10.27
N ARG A 638 -4.31 -5.84 9.88
CA ARG A 638 -4.37 -4.58 9.13
C ARG A 638 -3.85 -3.39 9.94
N GLU A 639 -4.16 -3.30 11.23
CA GLU A 639 -3.64 -2.23 12.10
C GLU A 639 -2.11 -2.31 12.24
N ARG A 640 -1.55 -3.53 12.31
CA ARG A 640 -0.09 -3.73 12.31
C ARG A 640 0.54 -3.34 10.99
N GLU A 641 -0.11 -3.65 9.87
CA GLU A 641 0.33 -3.25 8.53
C GLU A 641 0.34 -1.72 8.39
N LEU A 642 -0.75 -1.04 8.77
CA LEU A 642 -0.84 0.42 8.73
C LEU A 642 0.20 1.09 9.63
N LYS A 643 0.42 0.59 10.85
CA LYS A 643 1.52 1.07 11.72
C LYS A 643 2.91 0.76 11.16
N GLY A 644 3.03 -0.26 10.32
CA GLY A 644 4.25 -0.55 9.56
C GLY A 644 4.47 0.46 8.43
N GLN A 645 3.42 0.73 7.64
CA GLN A 645 3.43 1.67 6.52
C GLN A 645 3.66 3.12 6.97
N ASN A 646 2.99 3.58 8.03
CA ASN A 646 3.22 4.92 8.57
C ASN A 646 4.67 5.12 9.02
N ARG A 647 5.25 4.16 9.74
CA ARG A 647 6.66 4.24 10.13
C ARG A 647 7.62 4.23 8.95
N HIS A 648 7.24 3.61 7.82
CA HIS A 648 8.04 3.66 6.60
C HIS A 648 7.93 5.03 5.92
N LEU A 649 6.74 5.61 5.84
CA LEU A 649 6.52 6.94 5.27
C LEU A 649 7.23 8.05 6.08
N GLU A 650 7.16 8.00 7.41
CA GLU A 650 7.87 8.93 8.29
C GLU A 650 9.39 8.90 8.03
N ARG A 651 9.97 7.71 7.84
CA ARG A 651 11.40 7.55 7.51
C ARG A 651 11.74 8.10 6.12
N LEU A 652 10.89 7.88 5.12
CA LEU A 652 11.09 8.41 3.77
C LEU A 652 11.04 9.94 3.74
N ASN A 653 10.11 10.55 4.49
CA ASN A 653 10.01 12.01 4.58
C ASN A 653 11.24 12.60 5.27
N ALA A 654 11.65 12.06 6.42
CA ALA A 654 12.85 12.52 7.12
C ALA A 654 14.13 12.40 6.25
N ALA A 655 14.27 11.31 5.48
CA ALA A 655 15.38 11.15 4.54
C ALA A 655 15.37 12.19 3.42
N ASN A 656 14.19 12.53 2.90
CA ASN A 656 14.04 13.53 1.85
C ASN A 656 14.29 14.96 2.35
N GLU A 657 13.83 15.30 3.55
CA GLU A 657 14.08 16.61 4.17
C GLU A 657 15.58 16.85 4.36
N VAL A 658 16.28 15.89 4.97
CA VAL A 658 17.73 16.00 5.19
C VAL A 658 18.51 16.05 3.88
N ARG A 659 18.05 15.34 2.84
CA ARG A 659 18.65 15.47 1.50
C ARG A 659 18.52 16.90 0.97
N GLN A 660 17.33 17.49 1.03
CA GLN A 660 17.10 18.85 0.53
C GLN A 660 17.93 19.89 1.29
N GLU A 661 18.04 19.75 2.61
CA GLU A 661 18.87 20.63 3.43
C GLU A 661 20.35 20.52 3.08
N VAL A 662 20.87 19.30 2.92
CA VAL A 662 22.26 19.09 2.49
C VAL A 662 22.50 19.69 1.10
N GLU A 663 21.62 19.42 0.12
CA GLU A 663 21.74 19.99 -1.22
C GLU A 663 21.75 21.53 -1.20
N GLN A 664 20.88 22.16 -0.40
CA GLN A 664 20.84 23.61 -0.25
C GLN A 664 22.11 24.16 0.43
N LEU A 665 22.64 23.45 1.43
CA LEU A 665 23.90 23.81 2.09
C LEU A 665 25.08 23.76 1.12
N LEU A 666 25.15 22.73 0.28
CA LEU A 666 26.23 22.58 -0.72
C LEU A 666 26.20 23.70 -1.77
N LEU A 667 25.00 24.13 -2.19
CA LEU A 667 24.82 25.23 -3.14
C LEU A 667 25.29 26.60 -2.60
N MET A 668 25.16 26.82 -1.29
CA MET A 668 25.45 28.10 -0.65
C MET A 668 26.82 28.17 0.01
N ALA A 669 27.52 27.03 0.15
CA ALA A 669 28.82 26.99 0.81
C ALA A 669 29.91 27.71 0.00
N ASP A 670 30.64 28.60 0.67
CA ASP A 670 31.78 29.33 0.08
C ASP A 670 33.13 28.69 0.42
N SER A 671 33.14 27.76 1.37
CA SER A 671 34.35 27.07 1.81
C SER A 671 34.14 25.58 2.08
N ARG A 672 35.22 24.81 1.91
CA ARG A 672 35.23 23.38 2.27
C ARG A 672 34.86 23.15 3.74
N SER A 673 35.32 24.01 4.65
CA SER A 673 35.03 23.90 6.08
C SER A 673 33.55 24.11 6.42
N GLU A 674 32.81 24.91 5.64
CA GLU A 674 31.35 25.05 5.81
C GLU A 674 30.63 23.75 5.44
N ILE A 675 31.06 23.08 4.37
CA ILE A 675 30.53 21.78 3.96
C ILE A 675 30.83 20.71 5.02
N GLU A 676 32.09 20.61 5.45
CA GLU A 676 32.54 19.60 6.41
C GLU A 676 31.87 19.73 7.79
N ARG A 677 31.47 20.95 8.18
CA ARG A 677 30.73 21.21 9.42
C ARG A 677 29.23 21.01 9.22
N GLY A 678 28.67 21.56 8.15
CA GLY A 678 27.23 21.62 7.93
C GLY A 678 26.60 20.27 7.61
N VAL A 679 27.30 19.42 6.83
CA VAL A 679 26.77 18.10 6.46
C VAL A 679 26.56 17.18 7.67
N PRO A 680 27.55 16.99 8.58
CA PRO A 680 27.30 16.24 9.81
C PRO A 680 26.20 16.85 10.69
N GLU A 681 26.09 18.18 10.78
CA GLU A 681 25.05 18.86 11.54
C GLU A 681 23.64 18.47 11.02
N CYS A 682 23.37 18.63 9.73
CA CYS A 682 22.09 18.22 9.12
C CYS A 682 21.80 16.71 9.33
N LEU A 683 22.81 15.86 9.18
CA LEU A 683 22.64 14.41 9.35
C LEU A 683 22.40 13.99 10.81
N SER A 684 22.84 14.79 11.78
CA SER A 684 22.59 14.54 13.20
C SER A 684 21.16 14.85 13.64
N GLU A 685 20.37 15.51 12.78
CA GLU A 685 18.95 15.77 13.04
C GLU A 685 18.07 14.55 12.73
N LEU A 686 18.57 13.57 11.97
CA LEU A 686 17.89 12.29 11.75
C LEU A 686 17.77 11.51 13.06
N GLU A 687 16.57 11.10 13.45
CA GLU A 687 16.37 10.24 14.63
C GLU A 687 17.17 8.92 14.59
N SER A 688 17.43 8.42 13.37
CA SER A 688 18.24 7.21 13.15
C SER A 688 19.74 7.43 13.38
N CYS A 689 20.20 8.68 13.43
CA CYS A 689 21.60 9.07 13.55
C CYS A 689 21.89 9.66 14.92
N SER A 690 22.76 9.01 15.70
CA SER A 690 23.22 9.52 17.00
C SER A 690 24.57 10.23 16.87
N LEU A 691 25.40 9.87 15.89
CA LEU A 691 26.69 10.51 15.61
C LEU A 691 26.92 10.53 14.10
N ALA A 692 27.22 11.71 13.57
CA ALA A 692 27.74 11.90 12.21
C ALA A 692 29.10 12.59 12.27
N TRP A 693 30.05 12.17 11.45
CA TRP A 693 31.36 12.83 11.40
C TRP A 693 32.03 12.71 10.04
N PHE A 694 32.94 13.66 9.78
CA PHE A 694 33.72 13.76 8.56
C PHE A 694 35.19 13.39 8.85
N GLY A 695 35.70 12.40 8.11
CA GLY A 695 37.09 11.98 8.15
C GLY A 695 37.85 12.42 6.91
N GLU A 696 38.99 13.09 7.09
CA GLU A 696 39.91 13.40 6.01
C GLU A 696 41.04 12.37 5.97
N PRO A 697 41.47 11.87 4.80
CA PRO A 697 42.62 11.00 4.71
C PRO A 697 43.88 11.75 5.13
N ASP A 698 44.69 11.15 6.00
CA ASP A 698 46.05 11.63 6.27
C ASP A 698 46.85 11.69 4.96
N PRO A 699 47.85 12.58 4.79
CA PRO A 699 48.53 12.74 3.51
C PRO A 699 49.33 11.53 3.02
N SER A 700 49.59 10.54 3.88
CA SER A 700 50.13 9.24 3.46
C SER A 700 49.06 8.31 2.86
N GLY A 701 47.78 8.66 3.01
CA GLY A 701 46.62 7.87 2.61
C GLY A 701 46.36 6.67 3.51
N ASN A 702 47.06 6.55 4.65
CA ASN A 702 47.09 5.34 5.51
C ASN A 702 46.14 5.39 6.72
N SER A 703 45.59 6.56 7.05
CA SER A 703 44.64 6.74 8.15
C SER A 703 43.64 7.83 7.82
N LEU A 704 42.52 7.88 8.57
CA LEU A 704 41.55 8.96 8.53
C LEU A 704 41.64 9.78 9.81
N GLU A 705 41.76 11.09 9.67
CA GLU A 705 41.71 12.05 10.78
C GLU A 705 40.30 12.67 10.86
N PRO A 706 39.62 12.58 12.02
CA PRO A 706 38.34 13.27 12.21
C PRO A 706 38.52 14.79 12.17
N ARG A 707 37.77 15.47 11.30
CA ARG A 707 37.79 16.94 11.16
C ARG A 707 36.67 17.60 11.94
N TYR A 708 35.45 17.13 11.70
CA TYR A 708 34.23 17.65 12.29
C TYR A 708 33.30 16.49 12.64
N HIS A 709 32.53 16.66 13.72
CA HIS A 709 31.51 15.72 14.13
C HIS A 709 30.31 16.47 14.71
N ALA A 710 29.13 15.86 14.61
CA ALA A 710 27.87 16.32 15.17
C ALA A 710 27.12 15.14 15.81
N GLY A 711 26.30 15.43 16.81
CA GLY A 711 25.63 14.42 17.63
C GLY A 711 26.46 13.97 18.86
N PHE A 712 26.09 12.82 19.43
CA PHE A 712 26.64 12.28 20.67
C PHE A 712 27.87 11.40 20.44
N GLU A 713 29.03 12.02 20.25
CA GLU A 713 30.30 11.35 19.95
C GLU A 713 30.82 10.41 21.07
N ARG A 714 30.53 10.71 22.34
CA ARG A 714 30.82 9.87 23.53
C ARG A 714 32.29 9.42 23.68
N GLY A 715 33.25 10.16 23.14
CA GLY A 715 34.68 9.83 23.14
C GLY A 715 35.02 8.60 22.31
N TYR A 716 34.23 8.29 21.28
CA TYR A 716 34.47 7.17 20.36
C TYR A 716 35.66 7.44 19.43
N LEU A 717 35.72 8.64 18.83
CA LEU A 717 36.73 9.03 17.84
C LEU A 717 38.12 9.17 18.48
N ASP A 718 38.18 9.50 19.77
CA ASP A 718 39.44 9.51 20.54
C ASP A 718 39.93 8.10 20.92
N ALA A 719 39.03 7.11 20.97
CA ALA A 719 39.32 5.77 21.45
C ALA A 719 39.71 4.79 20.33
N VAL A 720 39.33 5.08 19.08
CA VAL A 720 39.54 4.19 17.94
C VAL A 720 40.49 4.85 16.93
N SER A 721 41.57 4.15 16.58
CA SER A 721 42.43 4.56 15.47
C SER A 721 41.88 4.05 14.14
N ILE A 722 41.60 4.96 13.21
CA ILE A 722 40.96 4.64 11.93
C ILE A 722 42.03 4.55 10.84
N THR A 723 42.39 3.32 10.45
CA THR A 723 43.40 3.05 9.41
C THR A 723 42.74 2.66 8.08
N THR A 724 43.43 2.93 6.97
CA THR A 724 43.01 2.55 5.60
C THR A 724 43.85 1.40 5.03
N VAL A 725 44.88 0.94 5.75
CA VAL A 725 45.83 -0.11 5.34
C VAL A 725 45.56 -1.43 6.09
N ASP A 726 45.92 -2.55 5.46
CA ASP A 726 45.91 -3.93 5.99
C ASP A 726 44.53 -4.55 6.34
N GLU A 727 44.54 -5.84 6.72
CA GLU A 727 43.37 -6.58 7.26
C GLU A 727 42.85 -5.94 8.58
N SER A 728 43.62 -5.00 9.16
CA SER A 728 43.28 -4.23 10.36
C SER A 728 42.33 -3.04 10.11
N ALA A 729 42.02 -2.68 8.85
CA ALA A 729 40.91 -1.78 8.54
C ALA A 729 39.57 -2.49 8.76
N ALA A 730 39.26 -2.86 10.01
CA ALA A 730 38.00 -3.48 10.39
C ALA A 730 36.88 -2.44 10.55
N GLU A 731 37.26 -1.19 10.79
CA GLU A 731 36.37 -0.06 11.04
C GLU A 731 35.68 0.38 9.72
N PRO A 732 34.36 0.64 9.73
CA PRO A 732 33.59 1.01 8.53
C PRO A 732 34.17 2.15 7.69
N ALA A 733 34.60 3.25 8.30
CA ALA A 733 35.14 4.42 7.62
C ALA A 733 36.48 4.12 6.95
N GLY A 734 37.38 3.43 7.66
CA GLY A 734 38.66 2.98 7.11
C GLY A 734 38.48 2.06 5.89
N ARG A 735 37.49 1.15 5.95
CA ARG A 735 37.13 0.30 4.81
C ARG A 735 36.57 1.10 3.65
N ALA A 736 35.63 2.01 3.91
CA ALA A 736 35.02 2.83 2.88
C ALA A 736 36.06 3.69 2.13
N ALA A 737 36.99 4.32 2.85
CA ALA A 737 38.11 5.04 2.23
C ALA A 737 38.96 4.15 1.32
N ARG A 738 39.27 2.92 1.76
CA ARG A 738 40.10 1.98 1.00
C ARG A 738 39.38 1.42 -0.22
N THR A 739 38.14 0.96 -0.06
CA THR A 739 37.37 0.31 -1.14
C THR A 739 36.74 1.32 -2.08
N ARG A 740 36.62 2.59 -1.67
CA ARG A 740 35.87 3.64 -2.40
C ARG A 740 34.42 3.24 -2.67
N SER A 741 33.86 2.45 -1.77
CA SER A 741 32.45 2.05 -1.80
C SER A 741 31.84 2.18 -0.41
N PRO A 742 30.55 2.50 -0.28
CA PRO A 742 29.90 2.60 1.01
C PRO A 742 29.97 1.28 1.80
N VAL A 743 30.09 1.38 3.12
CA VAL A 743 30.19 0.23 4.03
C VAL A 743 29.10 0.32 5.08
N HIS A 744 28.22 -0.67 5.11
CA HIS A 744 27.14 -0.78 6.08
C HIS A 744 27.39 -1.90 7.09
N VAL A 745 27.09 -1.60 8.36
CA VAL A 745 27.05 -2.56 9.46
C VAL A 745 25.69 -2.48 10.12
N GLU A 746 24.83 -3.45 9.81
CA GLU A 746 23.47 -3.54 10.33
C GLU A 746 23.44 -3.79 11.85
N ASN A 747 24.38 -4.61 12.33
CA ASN A 747 24.50 -4.99 13.72
C ASN A 747 25.96 -5.07 14.15
N VAL A 748 26.41 -4.07 14.89
CA VAL A 748 27.77 -4.00 15.47
C VAL A 748 28.03 -5.21 16.39
N ALA A 749 27.01 -5.76 17.05
CA ALA A 749 27.14 -6.89 17.95
C ALA A 749 27.28 -8.26 17.26
N ALA A 750 27.08 -8.37 15.94
CA ALA A 750 27.15 -9.64 15.23
C ALA A 750 28.55 -10.28 15.27
N SER A 751 29.60 -9.45 15.31
CA SER A 751 31.00 -9.89 15.30
C SER A 751 31.86 -9.05 16.25
N VAL A 752 31.52 -9.02 17.54
CA VAL A 752 32.16 -8.13 18.55
C VAL A 752 33.70 -8.24 18.62
N HIS A 753 34.26 -9.39 18.22
CA HIS A 753 35.71 -9.63 18.24
C HIS A 753 36.45 -9.18 16.97
N ASP A 754 35.73 -8.73 15.93
CA ASP A 754 36.34 -8.22 14.70
C ASP A 754 36.76 -6.76 14.89
N GLY A 755 38.02 -6.55 15.29
CA GLY A 755 38.62 -5.23 15.50
C GLY A 755 38.22 -4.57 16.83
N GLU A 756 39.07 -3.67 17.33
CA GLU A 756 38.86 -3.00 18.63
C GLU A 756 37.65 -2.02 18.62
N TRP A 757 37.27 -1.51 17.43
CA TRP A 757 36.22 -0.51 17.28
C TRP A 757 34.82 -0.97 17.71
N ARG A 758 34.45 -2.25 17.51
CA ARG A 758 33.10 -2.74 17.83
C ARG A 758 32.84 -2.76 19.34
N GLY A 759 33.85 -3.11 20.13
CA GLY A 759 33.78 -3.05 21.59
C GLY A 759 33.56 -1.61 22.09
N GLU A 760 34.30 -0.66 21.51
CA GLU A 760 34.19 0.76 21.82
C GLU A 760 32.86 1.37 21.33
N ALA A 761 32.35 0.93 20.18
CA ALA A 761 31.06 1.36 19.64
C ALA A 761 29.90 0.90 20.54
N LEU A 762 29.90 -0.38 20.95
CA LEU A 762 28.86 -0.94 21.83
C LEU A 762 28.90 -0.36 23.24
N SER A 763 30.08 -0.08 23.80
CA SER A 763 30.19 0.57 25.11
C SER A 763 29.61 1.99 25.13
N ARG A 764 29.43 2.59 23.95
CA ARG A 764 28.82 3.90 23.71
C ARG A 764 27.43 3.81 23.08
N ASN A 765 26.81 2.63 23.05
CA ASN A 765 25.45 2.35 22.53
C ASN A 765 25.28 2.46 21.01
N PHE A 766 26.34 2.48 20.21
CA PHE A 766 26.21 2.41 18.75
C PHE A 766 25.96 0.96 18.32
N GLN A 767 24.81 0.70 17.69
CA GLN A 767 24.39 -0.64 17.27
C GLN A 767 24.40 -0.84 15.75
N SER A 768 24.43 0.24 14.97
CA SER A 768 24.61 0.21 13.52
C SER A 768 25.52 1.35 13.06
N ALA A 769 26.16 1.17 11.91
CA ALA A 769 27.06 2.16 11.33
C ALA A 769 26.98 2.13 9.79
N TYR A 770 27.09 3.30 9.17
CA TYR A 770 27.19 3.45 7.72
C TYR A 770 28.26 4.47 7.38
N ALA A 771 29.20 4.09 6.52
CA ALA A 771 30.31 4.94 6.09
C ALA A 771 30.29 5.12 4.58
N ILE A 772 30.35 6.37 4.13
CA ILE A 772 30.16 6.80 2.75
C ILE A 772 31.44 7.51 2.29
N PRO A 773 32.17 6.96 1.32
CA PRO A 773 33.35 7.62 0.78
C PRO A 773 32.94 8.75 -0.16
N LEU A 774 33.58 9.90 -0.04
CA LEU A 774 33.32 11.09 -0.84
C LEU A 774 34.27 11.09 -2.02
N VAL A 775 33.86 10.43 -3.10
CA VAL A 775 34.70 10.21 -4.28
C VAL A 775 34.16 11.00 -5.46
N TYR A 776 35.03 11.80 -6.09
CA TYR A 776 34.73 12.46 -7.36
C TYR A 776 35.98 12.39 -8.25
N ASP A 777 35.78 12.11 -9.55
CA ASP A 777 36.85 11.89 -10.55
C ASP A 777 37.98 10.95 -10.07
N GLY A 778 37.59 9.88 -9.38
CA GLY A 778 38.53 8.89 -8.83
C GLY A 778 39.38 9.36 -7.65
N PHE A 779 39.18 10.59 -7.14
CA PHE A 779 39.79 11.14 -5.94
C PHE A 779 38.86 11.05 -4.73
N CYS A 780 39.38 10.58 -3.59
CA CYS A 780 38.62 10.48 -2.33
C CYS A 780 38.93 11.71 -1.46
N TYR A 781 37.96 12.62 -1.34
CA TYR A 781 38.10 13.86 -0.56
C TYR A 781 37.89 13.63 0.95
N GLY A 782 37.29 12.50 1.32
CA GLY A 782 36.99 12.16 2.71
C GLY A 782 36.05 10.98 2.84
N VAL A 783 35.68 10.66 4.07
CA VAL A 783 34.63 9.69 4.39
C VAL A 783 33.66 10.34 5.37
N LEU A 784 32.39 10.31 5.01
CA LEU A 784 31.28 10.69 5.88
C LEU A 784 30.76 9.44 6.59
N SER A 785 30.76 9.43 7.92
CA SER A 785 30.35 8.26 8.71
C SER A 785 29.23 8.61 9.68
N ILE A 786 28.22 7.75 9.73
CA ILE A 786 27.04 7.89 10.60
C ILE A 786 26.82 6.63 11.43
N TYR A 787 26.36 6.81 12.68
CA TYR A 787 26.13 5.74 13.65
C TYR A 787 24.76 5.87 14.30
N GLY A 788 24.07 4.74 14.45
CA GLY A 788 22.74 4.66 15.04
C GLY A 788 22.71 3.83 16.32
N GLU A 789 21.81 4.16 17.25
CA GLU A 789 21.62 3.40 18.51
C GLU A 789 20.75 2.15 18.33
N GLN A 790 20.05 2.06 17.20
CA GLN A 790 19.21 0.92 16.84
C GLN A 790 19.93 0.01 15.85
N ARG A 791 19.57 -1.28 15.85
CA ARG A 791 20.01 -2.23 14.81
C ARG A 791 19.31 -1.91 13.50
N GLY A 792 20.04 -1.97 12.39
CA GLY A 792 19.50 -1.66 11.07
C GLY A 792 18.84 -0.28 11.01
N ALA A 793 19.40 0.71 11.72
CA ALA A 793 18.85 2.07 11.73
C ALA A 793 18.84 2.71 10.32
N PHE A 794 19.75 2.23 9.44
CA PHE A 794 19.88 2.67 8.07
C PHE A 794 19.36 1.57 7.14
N ASP A 795 18.10 1.70 6.71
CA ASP A 795 17.48 0.79 5.74
C ASP A 795 18.03 1.02 4.32
N GLU A 796 17.66 0.16 3.36
CA GLU A 796 18.20 0.22 2.00
C GLU A 796 17.93 1.56 1.30
N THR A 797 16.73 2.11 1.49
CA THR A 797 16.34 3.37 0.86
C THR A 797 17.14 4.55 1.39
N LEU A 798 17.32 4.63 2.72
CA LEU A 798 18.15 5.68 3.32
C LEU A 798 19.62 5.51 2.92
N ARG A 799 20.14 4.28 2.85
CA ARG A 799 21.52 4.02 2.40
C ARG A 799 21.75 4.48 0.96
N SER A 800 20.84 4.17 0.04
CA SER A 800 20.94 4.61 -1.36
C SER A 800 20.97 6.13 -1.46
N THR A 801 20.03 6.80 -0.77
CA THR A 801 19.92 8.27 -0.76
C THR A 801 21.19 8.93 -0.23
N LEU A 802 21.75 8.41 0.86
CA LEU A 802 22.97 8.96 1.46
C LEU A 802 24.23 8.67 0.62
N ALA A 803 24.29 7.52 -0.06
CA ALA A 803 25.38 7.23 -0.99
C ALA A 803 25.39 8.23 -2.17
N GLU A 804 24.22 8.51 -2.75
CA GLU A 804 24.05 9.52 -3.81
C GLU A 804 24.46 10.92 -3.34
N LEU A 805 24.09 11.30 -2.11
CA LEU A 805 24.53 12.54 -1.50
C LEU A 805 26.06 12.60 -1.35
N GLY A 806 26.72 11.47 -1.05
CA GLY A 806 28.17 11.39 -0.93
C GLY A 806 28.91 11.86 -2.19
N GLU A 807 28.43 11.48 -3.37
CA GLU A 807 28.98 11.94 -4.65
C GLU A 807 28.77 13.44 -4.86
N THR A 808 27.58 13.94 -4.52
CA THR A 808 27.23 15.37 -4.64
C THR A 808 28.08 16.23 -3.70
N ILE A 809 28.32 15.77 -2.47
CA ILE A 809 29.21 16.43 -1.50
C ILE A 809 30.64 16.46 -2.03
N ALA A 810 31.14 15.35 -2.58
CA ALA A 810 32.50 15.28 -3.13
C ALA A 810 32.68 16.27 -4.29
N TYR A 811 31.70 16.35 -5.19
CA TYR A 811 31.68 17.33 -6.28
C TYR A 811 31.70 18.78 -5.77
N ALA A 812 30.85 19.11 -4.79
CA ALA A 812 30.79 20.45 -4.22
C ALA A 812 32.12 20.85 -3.55
N ILE A 813 32.78 19.92 -2.85
CA ILE A 813 34.11 20.14 -2.27
C ILE A 813 35.14 20.43 -3.38
N ASP A 814 35.13 19.68 -4.47
CA ASP A 814 36.02 19.91 -5.62
C ASP A 814 35.79 21.29 -6.25
N ALA A 815 34.53 21.65 -6.50
CA ALA A 815 34.16 22.94 -7.08
C ALA A 815 34.62 24.12 -6.23
N VAL A 816 34.44 24.05 -4.90
CA VAL A 816 34.89 25.09 -3.96
C VAL A 816 36.42 25.15 -3.88
N LYS A 817 37.12 24.01 -3.90
CA LYS A 817 38.59 23.97 -3.97
C LYS A 817 39.11 24.65 -5.25
N ARG A 818 38.53 24.33 -6.41
CA ARG A 818 38.89 24.93 -7.71
C ARG A 818 38.63 26.43 -7.74
N LYS A 819 37.50 26.88 -7.19
CA LYS A 819 37.18 28.31 -7.00
C LYS A 819 38.27 29.00 -6.18
N ASN A 820 38.62 28.48 -5.01
CA ASN A 820 39.62 29.10 -4.12
C ASN A 820 41.06 29.09 -4.68
N ALA A 821 41.44 28.06 -5.45
CA ALA A 821 42.73 28.00 -6.13
C ALA A 821 42.94 29.16 -7.12
N LEU A 822 41.88 29.64 -7.77
CA LEU A 822 41.93 30.75 -8.73
C LEU A 822 42.10 32.13 -8.06
N PHE A 823 41.86 32.25 -6.75
CA PHE A 823 41.85 33.54 -6.02
C PHE A 823 43.02 33.73 -5.02
N GLY A 824 43.87 32.72 -4.81
CA GLY A 824 45.01 32.81 -3.87
C GLY A 824 46.13 33.73 -4.35
N ASN A 825 46.53 34.71 -3.51
CA ASN A 825 47.54 35.74 -3.84
C ASN A 825 48.99 35.39 -3.43
N GLY A 826 49.24 34.24 -2.81
CA GLY A 826 50.59 33.80 -2.39
C GLY A 826 51.06 32.54 -3.14
N ARG A 827 52.38 32.35 -3.22
CA ARG A 827 53.03 31.22 -3.90
C ARG A 827 54.20 30.69 -3.09
N THR A 828 54.29 29.38 -3.02
CA THR A 828 55.42 28.65 -2.45
C THR A 828 56.24 28.01 -3.57
N GLU A 829 57.54 28.30 -3.60
CA GLU A 829 58.49 27.69 -4.53
C GLU A 829 58.95 26.34 -3.96
N VAL A 830 58.81 25.28 -4.76
CA VAL A 830 59.17 23.91 -4.39
C VAL A 830 60.25 23.42 -5.35
N GLU A 831 61.39 23.05 -4.79
CA GLU A 831 62.54 22.51 -5.51
C GLU A 831 62.52 20.98 -5.42
N LEU A 832 62.52 20.33 -6.58
CA LEU A 832 62.39 18.89 -6.74
C LEU A 832 63.64 18.31 -7.43
N GLU A 833 64.14 17.20 -6.91
CA GLU A 833 65.06 16.31 -7.60
C GLU A 833 64.24 15.21 -8.29
N VAL A 834 64.41 15.11 -9.60
CA VAL A 834 63.67 14.24 -10.50
C VAL A 834 64.58 13.09 -10.90
N ALA A 835 64.07 11.86 -10.83
CA ALA A 835 64.82 10.68 -11.20
C ALA A 835 65.21 10.67 -12.69
N ALA A 836 66.27 9.93 -13.01
CA ALA A 836 66.84 9.84 -14.35
C ALA A 836 65.90 9.18 -15.39
N ASP A 837 64.79 8.59 -14.96
CA ASP A 837 63.76 7.99 -15.84
C ASP A 837 62.82 9.04 -16.46
N ALA A 838 62.86 10.30 -16.02
CA ALA A 838 62.05 11.37 -16.60
C ALA A 838 62.39 11.63 -18.08
N THR A 839 61.40 12.07 -18.84
CA THR A 839 61.49 12.24 -20.30
C THR A 839 62.64 13.15 -20.76
N LEU A 840 62.89 14.28 -20.08
CA LEU A 840 64.02 15.15 -20.43
C LEU A 840 65.39 14.61 -19.99
N CYS A 841 65.45 13.80 -18.91
CA CYS A 841 66.69 13.15 -18.48
C CYS A 841 67.13 12.10 -19.50
N ARG A 842 66.19 11.32 -20.04
CA ARG A 842 66.44 10.38 -21.15
C ARG A 842 66.89 11.08 -22.42
N LEU A 843 66.33 12.26 -22.71
CA LEU A 843 66.79 13.09 -23.83
C LEU A 843 68.21 13.61 -23.61
N ALA A 844 68.53 14.06 -22.39
CA ALA A 844 69.87 14.52 -22.03
C ALA A 844 70.91 13.40 -22.11
N GLU A 845 70.56 12.18 -21.66
CA GLU A 845 71.43 11.00 -21.80
C GLU A 845 71.68 10.64 -23.27
N PHE A 846 70.64 10.71 -24.10
CA PHE A 846 70.76 10.42 -25.53
C PHE A 846 71.63 11.44 -26.28
N LEU A 847 71.49 12.73 -25.96
CA LEU A 847 72.27 13.80 -26.56
C LEU A 847 73.67 13.93 -25.96
N GLY A 848 73.90 13.40 -24.76
CA GLY A 848 75.14 13.55 -24.01
C GLY A 848 75.34 14.93 -23.38
N GLU A 849 74.31 15.77 -23.42
CA GLU A 849 74.33 17.19 -23.04
C GLU A 849 73.17 17.52 -22.09
N PRO A 850 73.30 18.51 -21.20
CA PRO A 850 72.20 18.95 -20.34
C PRO A 850 71.08 19.59 -21.17
N VAL A 851 69.84 19.27 -20.80
CA VAL A 851 68.64 19.78 -21.46
C VAL A 851 67.91 20.72 -20.51
N THR A 852 67.62 21.93 -20.96
CA THR A 852 66.90 22.96 -20.18
C THR A 852 65.49 23.15 -20.71
N TYR A 853 64.49 23.15 -19.82
CA TYR A 853 63.09 23.39 -20.15
C TYR A 853 62.78 24.89 -20.33
N GLU A 854 62.20 25.24 -21.48
CA GLU A 854 61.81 26.61 -21.83
C GLU A 854 60.29 26.83 -21.81
N GLY A 855 59.51 25.75 -21.90
CA GLY A 855 58.05 25.82 -21.83
C GLY A 855 57.33 24.59 -22.36
N ALA A 856 56.02 24.57 -22.16
CA ALA A 856 55.15 23.53 -22.71
C ALA A 856 53.86 24.15 -23.24
N THR A 857 53.32 23.53 -24.28
CA THR A 857 52.02 23.88 -24.86
C THR A 857 51.23 22.60 -25.11
N ALA A 858 49.95 22.61 -24.74
CA ALA A 858 49.02 21.54 -25.09
C ALA A 858 48.17 21.97 -26.29
N ARG A 859 47.98 21.05 -27.23
CA ARG A 859 47.12 21.25 -28.40
C ARG A 859 45.71 20.73 -28.11
N ALA A 860 44.70 21.27 -28.82
CA ALA A 860 43.30 20.89 -28.65
C ALA A 860 43.01 19.40 -28.97
N ASP A 861 43.91 18.73 -29.69
CA ASP A 861 43.85 17.28 -30.01
C ASP A 861 44.49 16.40 -28.91
N GLY A 862 44.89 16.99 -27.76
CA GLY A 862 45.51 16.30 -26.64
C GLY A 862 47.02 16.09 -26.79
N ALA A 863 47.63 16.47 -27.92
CA ALA A 863 49.08 16.35 -28.11
C ALA A 863 49.83 17.39 -27.25
N GLN A 864 50.83 16.93 -26.50
CA GLN A 864 51.68 17.78 -25.66
C GLN A 864 53.00 18.10 -26.39
N PHE A 865 53.32 19.38 -26.47
CA PHE A 865 54.59 19.87 -26.99
C PHE A 865 55.42 20.52 -25.89
N VAL A 866 56.68 20.09 -25.75
CA VAL A 866 57.64 20.63 -24.79
C VAL A 866 58.78 21.31 -25.56
N PHE A 867 59.13 22.52 -25.16
CA PHE A 867 60.24 23.28 -25.71
C PHE A 867 61.44 23.15 -24.78
N ALA A 868 62.58 22.76 -25.35
CA ALA A 868 63.80 22.54 -24.59
C ALA A 868 65.01 23.08 -25.33
N ALA A 869 65.99 23.58 -24.58
CA ALA A 869 67.24 24.15 -25.06
C ALA A 869 68.43 23.26 -24.70
N VAL A 870 69.43 23.21 -25.58
CA VAL A 870 70.70 22.47 -25.42
C VAL A 870 71.86 23.38 -25.83
N GLU A 871 72.99 23.34 -25.13
CA GLU A 871 74.12 24.27 -25.36
C GLU A 871 74.93 23.97 -26.63
N GLU A 872 75.06 22.70 -27.04
CA GLU A 872 75.78 22.31 -28.26
C GLU A 872 74.84 22.08 -29.47
N PRO A 873 75.28 22.39 -30.70
CA PRO A 873 74.51 22.16 -31.92
C PRO A 873 74.22 20.66 -32.11
N VAL A 874 72.93 20.33 -32.21
CA VAL A 874 72.48 18.96 -32.45
C VAL A 874 72.62 18.65 -33.94
N ASP A 875 73.41 17.63 -34.29
CA ASP A 875 73.68 17.26 -35.68
C ASP A 875 72.39 16.84 -36.42
N GLU A 876 71.95 17.65 -37.40
CA GLU A 876 70.78 17.39 -38.27
C GLU A 876 70.87 16.03 -39.00
N SER A 877 72.05 15.40 -39.07
CA SER A 877 72.27 14.12 -39.76
C SER A 877 71.97 12.87 -38.91
N LEU A 878 71.67 13.03 -37.61
CA LEU A 878 71.10 11.95 -36.78
C LEU A 878 69.66 11.72 -37.24
N ALA A 879 69.46 10.68 -38.04
CA ALA A 879 68.21 10.44 -38.77
C ALA A 879 66.99 10.33 -37.84
N ALA A 880 65.83 10.81 -38.31
CA ALA A 880 64.51 10.72 -37.68
C ALA A 880 64.07 9.31 -37.16
N ALA A 881 64.85 8.25 -37.45
CA ALA A 881 64.64 6.89 -36.96
C ALA A 881 65.31 6.59 -35.59
N GLU A 882 66.31 7.36 -35.15
CA GLU A 882 66.94 7.16 -33.83
C GLU A 882 66.19 7.87 -32.69
N TYR A 883 65.51 9.00 -32.97
CA TYR A 883 64.71 9.73 -31.98
C TYR A 883 63.43 9.00 -31.54
N THR A 884 62.88 8.11 -32.37
CA THR A 884 61.76 7.22 -32.00
C THR A 884 62.13 6.16 -30.96
N ALA A 885 63.39 6.06 -30.55
CA ALA A 885 63.85 5.13 -29.52
C ALA A 885 63.77 5.69 -28.09
N ILE A 886 63.55 7.00 -27.91
CA ILE A 886 63.36 7.60 -26.59
C ILE A 886 61.91 7.38 -26.18
N GLU A 887 61.70 6.42 -25.29
CA GLU A 887 60.38 6.15 -24.72
C GLU A 887 59.79 7.45 -24.11
N GLY A 888 58.53 7.73 -24.39
CA GLY A 888 57.84 8.96 -24.00
C GLY A 888 57.95 10.14 -24.98
N ILE A 889 58.81 10.07 -26.02
CA ILE A 889 58.89 11.10 -27.07
C ILE A 889 58.53 10.49 -28.43
N SER A 890 57.55 11.09 -29.11
CA SER A 890 57.09 10.65 -30.44
C SER A 890 57.75 11.40 -31.59
N GLU A 891 58.18 12.64 -31.36
CA GLU A 891 58.75 13.51 -32.40
C GLU A 891 59.66 14.56 -31.78
N ILE A 892 60.78 14.86 -32.45
CA ILE A 892 61.71 15.94 -32.08
C ILE A 892 61.94 16.80 -33.32
N THR A 893 61.79 18.11 -33.18
CA THR A 893 61.97 19.08 -34.26
C THR A 893 62.88 20.21 -33.78
N THR A 894 63.97 20.46 -34.50
CA THR A 894 64.81 21.62 -34.24
C THR A 894 64.10 22.87 -34.76
N ILE A 895 63.84 23.83 -33.86
CA ILE A 895 63.19 25.10 -34.20
C ILE A 895 64.24 26.11 -34.67
N ALA A 896 65.35 26.19 -33.93
CA ALA A 896 66.44 27.11 -34.21
C ALA A 896 67.76 26.51 -33.73
N ASP A 897 68.82 26.75 -34.48
CA ASP A 897 70.19 26.32 -34.19
C ASP A 897 71.10 27.54 -34.23
N HIS A 898 71.65 27.93 -33.08
CA HIS A 898 72.59 29.04 -32.92
C HIS A 898 73.95 28.53 -32.44
N GLU A 899 75.00 29.34 -32.62
CA GLU A 899 76.38 28.97 -32.24
C GLU A 899 76.53 28.60 -30.74
N ASP A 900 75.62 29.06 -29.87
CA ASP A 900 75.69 28.88 -28.41
C ASP A 900 74.50 28.07 -27.81
N GLU A 901 73.44 27.79 -28.59
CA GLU A 901 72.22 27.12 -28.10
C GLU A 901 71.35 26.58 -29.26
N THR A 902 70.88 25.34 -29.16
CA THR A 902 69.87 24.74 -30.04
C THR A 902 68.52 24.63 -29.31
N LEU A 903 67.46 25.15 -29.93
CA LEU A 903 66.09 25.06 -29.43
C LEU A 903 65.32 23.93 -30.11
N LEU A 904 64.83 22.99 -29.30
CA LEU A 904 64.10 21.80 -29.71
C LEU A 904 62.61 21.88 -29.33
N GLN A 905 61.76 21.36 -30.20
CA GLN A 905 60.36 21.04 -29.93
C GLN A 905 60.20 19.53 -29.81
N LEU A 906 59.61 19.08 -28.71
CA LEU A 906 59.40 17.66 -28.41
C LEU A 906 57.91 17.38 -28.37
N ARG A 907 57.44 16.38 -29.11
CA ARG A 907 56.08 15.86 -28.98
C ARG A 907 56.08 14.69 -28.00
N VAL A 908 55.53 14.90 -26.82
CA VAL A 908 55.56 13.92 -25.72
C VAL A 908 54.30 13.06 -25.74
N THR A 909 54.46 11.75 -25.55
CA THR A 909 53.34 10.78 -25.44
C THR A 909 52.96 10.48 -24.00
N ASP A 910 53.93 10.56 -23.08
CA ASP A 910 53.72 10.33 -21.66
C ASP A 910 53.37 11.63 -20.92
N SER A 911 52.81 11.51 -19.72
CA SER A 911 52.50 12.65 -18.86
C SER A 911 53.78 13.43 -18.49
N PHE A 912 53.98 14.60 -19.09
CA PHE A 912 55.12 15.47 -18.77
C PHE A 912 54.95 16.12 -17.40
N LEU A 913 56.04 16.29 -16.64
CA LEU A 913 56.03 16.90 -15.31
C LEU A 913 55.30 18.25 -15.27
N GLY A 914 55.48 19.09 -16.29
CA GLY A 914 54.76 20.36 -16.43
C GLY A 914 53.25 20.17 -16.53
N SER A 915 52.77 19.22 -17.33
CA SER A 915 51.34 18.94 -17.47
C SER A 915 50.72 18.37 -16.19
N ILE A 916 51.46 17.51 -15.48
CA ILE A 916 51.00 16.94 -14.21
C ILE A 916 50.89 18.04 -13.15
N THR A 917 51.89 18.91 -13.03
CA THR A 917 51.84 20.03 -12.09
C THR A 917 50.70 21.00 -12.44
N ASP A 918 50.52 21.34 -13.72
CA ASP A 918 49.43 22.20 -14.20
C ASP A 918 48.05 21.61 -13.87
N THR A 919 47.87 20.29 -13.97
CA THR A 919 46.62 19.58 -13.63
C THR A 919 46.28 19.72 -12.14
N HIS A 920 47.30 19.78 -11.28
CA HIS A 920 47.15 19.94 -9.83
C HIS A 920 47.24 21.42 -9.40
N GLY A 921 47.09 22.37 -10.33
CA GLY A 921 47.05 23.80 -10.04
C GLY A 921 48.41 24.41 -9.66
N ALA A 922 49.51 23.69 -9.83
CA ALA A 922 50.87 24.18 -9.68
C ALA A 922 51.51 24.46 -11.04
N ARG A 923 52.59 25.25 -11.10
CA ARG A 923 53.23 25.57 -12.38
C ARG A 923 54.70 25.21 -12.36
N LEU A 924 55.14 24.41 -13.33
CA LEU A 924 56.57 24.19 -13.55
C LEU A 924 57.24 25.47 -14.05
N ARG A 925 58.18 26.00 -13.26
CA ARG A 925 58.90 27.25 -13.53
C ARG A 925 60.21 26.99 -14.27
N GLU A 926 60.97 26.00 -13.83
CA GLU A 926 62.27 25.65 -14.38
C GLU A 926 62.46 24.14 -14.29
N PHE A 927 63.11 23.54 -15.28
CA PHE A 927 63.53 22.14 -15.21
C PHE A 927 64.81 21.94 -16.02
N VAL A 928 65.89 21.55 -15.35
CA VAL A 928 67.17 21.23 -15.98
C VAL A 928 67.42 19.74 -15.78
N ALA A 929 67.72 19.02 -16.86
CA ALA A 929 67.90 17.57 -16.85
C ALA A 929 69.28 17.19 -17.41
N ASP A 930 69.92 16.21 -16.78
CA ASP A 930 71.15 15.57 -17.24
C ASP A 930 71.02 14.03 -17.17
N ALA A 931 72.08 13.29 -17.53
CA ALA A 931 72.08 11.83 -17.52
C ALA A 931 71.98 11.19 -16.12
N SER A 932 72.20 11.95 -15.05
CA SER A 932 72.15 11.49 -13.65
C SER A 932 70.82 11.77 -12.95
N GLY A 933 70.02 12.69 -13.50
CA GLY A 933 68.73 13.11 -12.96
C GLY A 933 68.38 14.52 -13.42
N GLY A 934 67.33 15.09 -12.84
CA GLY A 934 66.94 16.47 -13.16
C GLY A 934 66.57 17.27 -11.93
N ARG A 935 66.60 18.59 -12.05
CA ARG A 935 66.22 19.55 -11.01
C ARG A 935 65.09 20.43 -11.52
N ALA A 936 63.93 20.34 -10.88
CA ALA A 936 62.74 21.10 -11.22
C ALA A 936 62.39 22.11 -10.13
N ILE A 937 61.95 23.30 -10.53
CA ILE A 937 61.36 24.32 -9.64
C ILE A 937 59.90 24.46 -10.01
N VAL A 938 59.01 24.26 -9.03
CA VAL A 938 57.56 24.31 -9.19
C VAL A 938 57.00 25.41 -8.30
N ASP A 939 56.25 26.34 -8.89
CA ASP A 939 55.49 27.35 -8.16
C ASP A 939 54.12 26.77 -7.77
N VAL A 940 53.88 26.61 -6.48
CA VAL A 940 52.61 26.11 -5.94
C VAL A 940 51.84 27.29 -5.32
N PRO A 941 50.64 27.63 -5.80
CA PRO A 941 49.80 28.63 -5.14
C PRO A 941 49.48 28.24 -3.70
N ASP A 942 49.38 29.18 -2.77
CA ASP A 942 49.11 28.89 -1.35
C ASP A 942 47.76 28.17 -1.12
N ALA A 943 46.83 28.29 -2.06
CA ALA A 943 45.55 27.58 -2.05
C ALA A 943 45.66 26.09 -2.47
N VAL A 944 46.81 25.66 -2.98
CA VAL A 944 47.08 24.30 -3.43
C VAL A 944 48.04 23.64 -2.46
N GLU A 945 47.69 22.45 -1.96
CA GLU A 945 48.60 21.71 -1.09
C GLU A 945 49.76 21.13 -1.90
N ILE A 946 50.99 21.48 -1.52
CA ILE A 946 52.22 20.95 -2.14
C ILE A 946 52.23 19.42 -2.13
N ARG A 947 51.64 18.79 -1.11
CA ARG A 947 51.54 17.33 -1.00
C ARG A 947 50.63 16.72 -2.06
N ASP A 948 49.55 17.39 -2.46
CA ASP A 948 48.67 16.91 -3.53
C ASP A 948 49.40 16.92 -4.87
N VAL A 949 50.18 17.98 -5.12
CA VAL A 949 51.02 18.11 -6.32
C VAL A 949 52.09 17.00 -6.35
N LEU A 950 52.81 16.78 -5.25
CA LEU A 950 53.80 15.70 -5.13
C LEU A 950 53.18 14.31 -5.29
N SER A 951 51.98 14.09 -4.73
CA SER A 951 51.26 12.83 -4.84
C SER A 951 50.79 12.58 -6.28
N GLY A 952 50.32 13.62 -6.96
CA GLY A 952 49.96 13.60 -8.37
C GLY A 952 51.13 13.20 -9.26
N ILE A 953 52.30 13.83 -9.03
CA ILE A 953 53.54 13.49 -9.72
C ILE A 953 53.93 12.03 -9.46
N SER A 954 53.87 11.57 -8.21
CA SER A 954 54.27 10.19 -7.85
C SER A 954 53.37 9.11 -8.45
N ARG A 955 52.09 9.42 -8.72
CA ARG A 955 51.12 8.45 -9.30
C ARG A 955 51.20 8.34 -10.81
N SER A 956 51.49 9.45 -11.50
CA SER A 956 51.29 9.60 -12.94
C SER A 956 52.52 10.07 -13.70
N GLY A 957 53.62 10.35 -13.01
CA GLY A 957 54.84 10.91 -13.55
C GLY A 957 56.12 10.26 -13.00
N PRO A 958 57.28 10.91 -13.21
CA PRO A 958 58.57 10.38 -12.76
C PRO A 958 58.70 10.43 -11.24
N SER A 959 59.59 9.60 -10.70
CA SER A 959 59.89 9.62 -9.27
C SER A 959 60.55 10.96 -8.90
N VAL A 960 59.97 11.69 -7.94
CA VAL A 960 60.48 12.97 -7.47
C VAL A 960 60.73 12.97 -5.97
N SER A 961 61.76 13.68 -5.53
CA SER A 961 61.99 13.98 -4.12
C SER A 961 62.12 15.49 -3.92
N MET A 962 61.57 16.01 -2.82
CA MET A 962 61.62 17.44 -2.54
C MET A 962 62.93 17.81 -1.83
N VAL A 963 63.68 18.73 -2.42
CA VAL A 963 64.99 19.20 -1.93
C VAL A 963 64.84 20.44 -1.06
N ALA A 964 64.01 21.39 -1.49
CA ALA A 964 63.80 22.64 -0.76
C ALA A 964 62.37 23.18 -0.95
N ARG A 965 61.88 23.90 0.06
CA ARG A 965 60.65 24.68 0.02
C ARG A 965 60.98 26.10 0.45
N ARG A 966 60.61 27.10 -0.36
CA ARG A 966 60.80 28.52 -0.04
C ARG A 966 59.46 29.23 -0.14
N GLU A 967 59.01 29.77 0.98
CA GLU A 967 57.82 30.64 1.00
C GLU A 967 58.22 32.01 0.48
N GLY A 968 57.67 32.39 -0.67
CA GLY A 968 57.92 33.68 -1.29
C GLY A 968 56.82 34.67 -0.92
N ALA A 969 57.15 35.71 -0.17
CA ALA A 969 56.37 36.94 -0.26
C ALA A 969 56.66 37.55 -1.64
N THR A 970 55.61 37.88 -2.39
CA THR A 970 55.68 38.46 -3.74
C THR A 970 56.43 39.80 -3.69
N ASP A 971 57.74 39.77 -3.87
CA ASP A 971 58.56 40.95 -4.11
C ASP A 971 59.16 40.82 -5.52
N ASP A 972 58.32 40.95 -6.55
CA ASP A 972 58.77 41.65 -7.76
C ASP A 972 57.62 42.14 -8.66
N ARG A 973 57.91 43.23 -9.35
CA ARG A 973 56.99 44.02 -10.16
C ARG A 973 56.59 43.29 -11.46
N SER A 974 55.30 43.40 -11.82
CA SER A 974 54.61 42.91 -13.04
C SER A 974 54.15 41.45 -12.95
N THR A 975 52.87 41.10 -13.11
CA THR A 975 52.02 41.33 -14.29
C THR A 975 50.56 40.99 -13.92
N VAL A 976 49.60 41.73 -14.50
CA VAL A 976 48.16 41.44 -14.70
C VAL A 976 47.47 40.49 -13.69
N ASN A 977 46.50 41.03 -12.94
CA ASN A 977 45.55 40.29 -12.08
C ASN A 977 45.14 38.94 -12.72
N GLY A 978 45.24 37.84 -11.97
CA GLY A 978 44.87 36.48 -12.43
C GLY A 978 43.56 36.40 -13.23
N PRO A 979 42.46 37.05 -12.77
CA PRO A 979 41.19 37.12 -13.53
C PRO A 979 41.32 37.79 -14.90
N ALA A 980 42.11 38.88 -15.00
CA ALA A 980 42.32 39.59 -16.25
C ALA A 980 43.22 38.80 -17.22
N ARG A 981 44.14 37.97 -16.71
CA ARG A 981 44.97 37.08 -17.53
C ARG A 981 44.16 35.92 -18.10
N SER A 982 43.33 35.25 -17.29
CA SER A 982 42.49 34.14 -17.74
C SER A 982 41.43 34.60 -18.75
N ALA A 983 40.72 35.69 -18.46
CA ALA A 983 39.76 36.29 -19.38
C ALA A 983 40.40 36.67 -20.72
N LEU A 984 41.65 37.16 -20.71
CA LEU A 984 42.38 37.50 -21.92
C LEU A 984 42.76 36.26 -22.73
N LEU A 985 43.20 35.19 -22.07
CA LEU A 985 43.52 33.93 -22.75
C LEU A 985 42.27 33.29 -23.36
N GLU A 986 41.11 33.37 -22.72
CA GLU A 986 39.82 32.88 -23.27
C GLU A 986 39.37 33.61 -24.53
N THR A 987 39.76 34.89 -24.71
CA THR A 987 39.45 35.58 -25.97
C THR A 987 40.25 35.05 -27.17
N PHE A 988 41.33 34.29 -26.98
CA PHE A 988 42.13 33.71 -28.06
C PHE A 988 41.50 32.40 -28.55
N THR A 989 41.39 32.22 -29.87
CA THR A 989 41.04 30.89 -30.42
C THR A 989 42.18 29.92 -30.13
N ASP A 990 41.91 28.62 -30.03
CA ASP A 990 42.94 27.60 -29.76
C ASP A 990 44.15 27.74 -30.68
N ARG A 991 43.91 27.93 -31.99
CA ARG A 991 44.98 28.13 -32.98
C ARG A 991 45.77 29.44 -32.79
N GLN A 992 45.16 30.50 -32.24
CA GLN A 992 45.86 31.75 -31.94
C GLN A 992 46.70 31.61 -30.66
N ARG A 993 46.17 30.90 -29.66
CA ARG A 993 46.88 30.60 -28.41
C ARG A 993 48.11 29.75 -28.69
N GLU A 994 47.94 28.67 -29.46
CA GLU A 994 49.03 27.79 -29.92
C GLU A 994 50.13 28.59 -30.63
N VAL A 995 49.80 29.33 -31.70
CA VAL A 995 50.78 30.10 -32.47
C VAL A 995 51.56 31.10 -31.62
N VAL A 996 50.89 31.80 -30.70
CA VAL A 996 51.53 32.83 -29.86
C VAL A 996 52.37 32.23 -28.75
N GLN A 997 51.93 31.11 -28.16
CA GLN A 997 52.73 30.39 -27.16
C GLN A 997 53.97 29.76 -27.80
N THR A 998 53.85 29.14 -28.98
CA THR A 998 55.00 28.63 -29.73
C THR A 998 55.93 29.77 -30.15
N ALA A 999 55.42 30.94 -30.54
CA ALA A 999 56.25 32.12 -30.80
C ALA A 999 56.98 32.63 -29.54
N TYR A 1000 56.30 32.59 -28.40
CA TYR A 1000 56.85 33.03 -27.11
C TYR A 1000 57.97 32.10 -26.63
N HIS A 1001 57.70 30.81 -26.52
CA HIS A 1001 58.70 29.81 -26.12
C HIS A 1001 59.77 29.58 -27.21
N GLY A 1002 59.44 29.88 -28.47
CA GLY A 1002 60.36 29.91 -29.59
C GLY A 1002 61.33 31.11 -29.60
N GLY A 1003 61.22 32.05 -28.65
CA GLY A 1003 62.10 33.21 -28.57
C GLY A 1003 61.90 34.25 -29.69
N PHE A 1004 60.75 34.25 -30.39
CA PHE A 1004 60.42 35.22 -31.44
C PHE A 1004 60.27 36.66 -30.90
N PHE A 1005 59.84 36.79 -29.64
CA PHE A 1005 59.62 38.09 -28.99
C PHE A 1005 60.84 38.63 -28.24
N GLU A 1006 61.93 37.86 -28.15
CA GLU A 1006 63.16 38.27 -27.44
C GLU A 1006 64.02 39.24 -28.26
N TRP A 1007 64.96 39.93 -27.59
CA TRP A 1007 65.96 40.75 -28.27
C TRP A 1007 67.36 40.50 -27.68
N PRO A 1008 68.31 39.92 -28.47
CA PRO A 1008 68.17 39.40 -29.84
C PRO A 1008 67.14 38.25 -29.94
N ARG A 1009 66.54 38.02 -31.11
CA ARG A 1009 65.55 36.93 -31.30
C ARG A 1009 66.26 35.59 -31.41
N ARG A 1010 65.80 34.57 -30.68
CA ARG A 1010 66.26 33.18 -30.82
C ARG A 1010 65.58 32.43 -31.97
N ALA A 1011 64.45 32.90 -32.49
CA ALA A 1011 63.90 32.36 -33.75
C ALA A 1011 63.20 33.44 -34.55
N ASN A 1012 63.28 33.32 -35.87
CA ASN A 1012 62.56 34.18 -36.79
C ASN A 1012 61.16 33.62 -37.12
N GLY A 1013 60.31 34.44 -37.75
CA GLY A 1013 58.93 34.05 -38.04
C GLY A 1013 58.78 32.97 -39.11
N GLU A 1014 59.81 32.71 -39.92
CA GLU A 1014 59.80 31.61 -40.90
C GLU A 1014 60.11 30.27 -40.22
N GLU A 1015 61.08 30.24 -39.31
CA GLU A 1015 61.45 29.08 -38.49
C GLU A 1015 60.26 28.59 -37.64
N ILE A 1016 59.61 29.50 -36.91
CA ILE A 1016 58.43 29.17 -36.08
C ILE A 1016 57.21 28.78 -36.94
N ALA A 1017 57.05 29.38 -38.11
CA ALA A 1017 55.95 29.00 -39.01
C ALA A 1017 56.14 27.60 -39.59
N GLY A 1018 57.41 27.22 -39.88
CA GLY A 1018 57.79 25.89 -40.33
C GLY A 1018 57.43 24.80 -39.31
N SER A 1019 57.73 25.02 -38.01
CA SER A 1019 57.42 24.03 -36.96
C SER A 1019 55.91 23.84 -36.71
N LEU A 1020 55.10 24.85 -37.02
CA LEU A 1020 53.63 24.82 -36.89
C LEU A 1020 52.89 24.32 -38.14
N ASP A 1021 53.63 23.93 -39.18
CA ASP A 1021 53.14 23.57 -40.52
C ASP A 1021 52.18 24.64 -41.10
N ILE A 1022 52.56 25.91 -40.98
CA ILE A 1022 51.83 27.05 -41.54
C ILE A 1022 52.73 27.96 -42.34
N SER A 1023 52.14 28.71 -43.27
CA SER A 1023 52.90 29.74 -43.99
C SER A 1023 53.30 30.90 -43.05
N SER A 1024 54.50 31.46 -43.21
CA SER A 1024 54.97 32.66 -42.50
C SER A 1024 53.97 33.83 -42.49
N PRO A 1025 53.24 34.15 -43.59
CA PRO A 1025 52.16 35.14 -43.56
C PRO A 1025 50.99 34.79 -42.61
N ALA A 1026 50.65 33.51 -42.48
CA ALA A 1026 49.60 33.06 -41.57
C ALA A 1026 50.05 33.19 -40.10
N PHE A 1027 51.30 32.82 -39.80
CA PHE A 1027 51.92 33.02 -38.49
C PHE A 1027 51.82 34.50 -38.05
N HIS A 1028 52.32 35.42 -38.88
CA HIS A 1028 52.26 36.85 -38.58
C HIS A 1028 50.82 37.38 -38.45
N LYS A 1029 49.85 36.81 -39.16
CA LYS A 1029 48.42 37.16 -39.02
C LYS A 1029 47.87 36.73 -37.65
N HIS A 1030 48.21 35.53 -37.17
CA HIS A 1030 47.81 35.03 -35.86
C HIS A 1030 48.45 35.84 -34.73
N VAL A 1031 49.76 36.08 -34.80
CA VAL A 1031 50.49 36.93 -33.82
C VAL A 1031 49.88 38.33 -33.76
N ARG A 1032 49.70 39.00 -34.90
CA ARG A 1032 49.13 40.36 -34.94
C ARG A 1032 47.68 40.41 -34.43
N SER A 1033 46.90 39.34 -34.65
CA SER A 1033 45.53 39.23 -34.13
C SER A 1033 45.52 39.09 -32.61
N ALA A 1034 46.44 38.32 -32.04
CA ALA A 1034 46.59 38.17 -30.60
C ALA A 1034 47.15 39.44 -29.94
N GLU A 1035 48.17 40.08 -30.53
CA GLU A 1035 48.69 41.38 -30.10
C GLU A 1035 47.56 42.44 -30.08
N ARG A 1036 46.71 42.47 -31.10
CA ARG A 1036 45.56 43.39 -31.13
C ARG A 1036 44.59 43.12 -29.99
N LYS A 1037 44.26 41.86 -29.69
CA LYS A 1037 43.37 41.49 -28.57
C LYS A 1037 44.00 41.83 -27.22
N LEU A 1038 45.32 41.60 -27.07
CA LEU A 1038 46.09 41.99 -25.90
C LEU A 1038 46.07 43.51 -25.69
N PHE A 1039 46.33 44.29 -26.74
CA PHE A 1039 46.28 45.75 -26.68
C PHE A 1039 44.87 46.28 -26.45
N ALA A 1040 43.83 45.66 -27.02
CA ALA A 1040 42.43 46.01 -26.73
C ALA A 1040 42.14 45.82 -25.23
N ALA A 1041 42.49 44.67 -24.66
CA ALA A 1041 42.30 44.42 -23.23
C ALA A 1041 43.10 45.39 -22.32
N LEU A 1042 44.30 45.81 -22.74
CA LEU A 1042 45.14 46.75 -21.99
C LEU A 1042 44.70 48.22 -22.10
N PHE A 1043 44.26 48.68 -23.28
CA PHE A 1043 43.98 50.10 -23.53
C PHE A 1043 42.50 50.47 -23.55
N GLU A 1044 41.60 49.52 -23.84
CA GLU A 1044 40.16 49.76 -23.86
C GLU A 1044 39.50 49.43 -22.50
N GLY A 1045 40.23 48.74 -21.61
CA GLY A 1045 39.70 48.23 -20.35
C GLY A 1045 38.64 47.15 -20.58
N ALA A 1046 38.42 46.25 -19.63
CA ALA A 1046 37.29 45.33 -19.67
C ALA A 1046 35.98 46.13 -19.51
N ALA A 1047 35.52 46.79 -20.57
CA ALA A 1047 34.27 47.48 -20.60
C ALA A 1047 33.13 46.47 -20.75
N ALA A 1048 32.27 46.45 -19.72
CA ALA A 1048 30.91 45.91 -19.68
C ALA A 1048 30.73 44.41 -19.42
N SER A 1049 30.85 44.03 -18.15
CA SER A 1049 29.82 43.19 -17.49
C SER A 1049 29.61 43.67 -16.06
N GLU A 1050 29.23 44.94 -15.93
CA GLU A 1050 28.53 45.46 -14.77
C GLU A 1050 27.31 46.22 -15.29
N VAL A 1051 26.15 45.94 -14.68
CA VAL A 1051 24.83 46.56 -14.89
C VAL A 1051 24.04 46.04 -16.11
N LYS A 1052 23.31 44.94 -15.92
CA LYS A 1052 21.87 45.02 -15.63
C LYS A 1052 21.31 43.73 -15.05
#